data_AF-A0ABD5R641-F1
#
_entry.id   AF-A0ABD5R641-F1
#
_cell.length_a   1.000
_cell.length_b   1.000
_cell.length_c   1.000
_cell.angle_alpha   90.00
_cell.angle_beta   90.00
_cell.angle_gamma   90.00
#
_symmetry.space_group_name_H-M   'P 1'
#
loop_
_entity.id
_entity.type
_entity.pdbx_description
1 polymer ?
#
loop_
_entity_poly.entity_id
_entity_poly.type
_entity_poly.pdbx_seq_one_letter_code
_entity_poly.pdbx_strand_id
1 'polypeptide(L)'
;MTGRRDLLAALATAASAGLAGCGGESDDGTTGDSATPSTDGSSATDDATPAPEDLDPVELAPFWTTGEQYGVGTVADHHADDASDVWFTLTEGALTQLRYPRIDLLNYRSLSFLVADGEGYSARTKNESRRDDPLPGESNRRGGASDPVERRVVPTGDPGTLTFCHEFTPRDSDDDDDTDDTDTHDWELTAEYVADPESDAVLVDVTFEASDEYDLYVLGRPAVSGAVGDAGAVLGSDTATPALTASADPDGGAVLSPAGDPYPVSTALAADPGFDWATCESADADAAKLLVRGGIRPEATTEASGNLVLAGQLGAAVSEASTTLALGFADGDPEAARSVAEGALSRGYESAEQGYVASWDAFQERVSVPDSVRETGGGTSESAADLLATYRTAAATLKAVEDKTFTGAGIASPSVPWGDGVLAREPRDYGYNFVWSRDLYQSFSALDAMGTVEEARDATEYLFTTQQDDTGFLPQNTYLDGRTRWGGEQLDNVAFPLVMAGQLAVRHDLAFADLAYDYAHVRQSADYLVRNGPSTEQERWEEEGGYSPSTIAAEIAGLVSAGALALSVGAETDALLYLGVADHWRQQVPEWTATETGSLADEPYYVRIVGDGVPDDDSTRALANGGPTLDEREIADAGFLELVRLGIYPADDDLIRTSVEVVDDTIRVETPNGPGWYRYVGDGYGEGESGAPFPVATETRGRLWPIFSGERAEYELARGSEDETSEEGTREEETSEEETREGETGEEETSEEETSERDLAPASLLRSLADFGNAGRMLPEQVWDRDDPTDYGWERGEGTGSATPLSWSMAQFVRLAHGIDAGDPVETPRAVADRYAGGPPSRPALSVSFPDATVGEDAIEVAGETDADRVVVRAGGETWEPAIRDGAFSVGLSLSRGRTTLTVAAGSLAAADDGGESGADGDGGGSDGGGETPDWLRRATTTPTAVARSDVVYSPDE
;
A
#
# COMPACT_ATOMS: atom_id res chain seq x y z
N MET A 1 25.76 28.68 -11.30
CA MET A 1 24.48 29.41 -11.18
C MET A 1 23.66 29.49 -12.47
N THR A 2 24.24 29.40 -13.68
CA THR A 2 23.46 29.32 -14.94
C THR A 2 22.92 27.92 -15.25
N GLY A 3 23.59 26.85 -14.81
CA GLY A 3 23.12 25.46 -15.01
C GLY A 3 21.89 25.05 -14.18
N ARG A 4 21.49 25.81 -13.15
CA ARG A 4 20.35 25.50 -12.27
C ARG A 4 18.99 25.89 -12.89
N ARG A 5 18.97 26.89 -13.78
CA ARG A 5 17.74 27.31 -14.49
C ARG A 5 17.42 26.39 -15.68
N ASP A 6 18.44 25.95 -16.41
CA ASP A 6 18.26 25.03 -17.53
C ASP A 6 17.93 23.60 -17.06
N LEU A 7 18.41 23.18 -15.89
CA LEU A 7 18.06 21.89 -15.27
C LEU A 7 16.61 21.85 -14.77
N LEU A 8 16.12 22.94 -14.15
CA LEU A 8 14.72 23.02 -13.70
C LEU A 8 13.72 23.15 -14.87
N ALA A 9 14.13 23.77 -15.98
CA ALA A 9 13.34 23.82 -17.21
C ALA A 9 13.34 22.47 -17.97
N ALA A 10 14.44 21.70 -17.89
CA ALA A 10 14.52 20.35 -18.45
C ALA A 10 13.77 19.31 -17.59
N LEU A 11 13.81 19.42 -16.25
CA LEU A 11 13.07 18.57 -15.31
C LEU A 11 11.56 18.75 -15.42
N ALA A 12 11.09 19.95 -15.77
CA ALA A 12 9.68 20.20 -16.08
C ALA A 12 9.17 19.44 -17.32
N THR A 13 10.08 18.98 -18.20
CA THR A 13 9.73 18.15 -19.37
C THR A 13 9.95 16.66 -19.10
N ALA A 14 10.86 16.29 -18.19
CA ALA A 14 11.17 14.90 -17.86
C ALA A 14 10.21 14.26 -16.83
N ALA A 15 9.65 15.05 -15.91
CA ALA A 15 8.65 14.56 -14.94
C ALA A 15 7.32 14.14 -15.60
N SER A 16 7.11 14.47 -16.88
CA SER A 16 5.97 14.01 -17.69
C SER A 16 6.26 12.71 -18.46
N ALA A 17 7.53 12.27 -18.53
CA ALA A 17 7.96 11.15 -19.37
C ALA A 17 8.45 9.92 -18.58
N GLY A 18 8.57 10.01 -17.25
CA GLY A 18 8.93 8.89 -16.37
C GLY A 18 7.78 7.95 -15.99
N LEU A 19 6.56 8.19 -16.51
CA LEU A 19 5.37 7.36 -16.26
C LEU A 19 4.59 7.03 -17.55
N ALA A 20 5.25 7.06 -18.71
CA ALA A 20 4.62 6.66 -19.97
C ALA A 20 5.65 6.03 -20.92
N GLY A 21 5.55 4.72 -21.11
CA GLY A 21 6.34 3.97 -22.08
C GLY A 21 5.91 4.21 -23.54
N CYS A 22 6.91 4.52 -24.37
CA CYS A 22 7.07 4.13 -25.78
C CYS A 22 5.97 4.43 -26.82
N GLY A 23 6.21 5.48 -27.62
CA GLY A 23 5.65 5.65 -28.97
C GLY A 23 6.60 6.47 -29.84
N GLY A 24 7.14 5.90 -30.92
CA GLY A 24 8.10 6.56 -31.81
C GLY A 24 7.47 7.29 -32.99
N GLU A 25 8.09 8.40 -33.44
CA GLU A 25 8.37 8.74 -34.86
C GLU A 25 9.13 10.09 -35.01
N SER A 26 9.82 10.21 -36.16
CA SER A 26 10.72 11.27 -36.72
C SER A 26 10.37 12.77 -36.49
N ASP A 27 11.25 13.79 -36.53
CA ASP A 27 12.20 14.17 -37.62
C ASP A 27 13.04 15.44 -37.24
N ASP A 28 14.16 15.61 -37.94
CA ASP A 28 15.03 16.76 -38.30
C ASP A 28 15.16 18.11 -37.50
N GLY A 29 16.40 18.45 -37.13
CA GLY A 29 17.12 19.62 -37.67
C GLY A 29 17.09 21.01 -36.98
N THR A 30 18.27 21.45 -36.49
CA THR A 30 18.95 22.76 -36.76
C THR A 30 19.36 23.64 -35.55
N THR A 31 20.68 23.75 -35.40
CA THR A 31 21.61 24.79 -34.86
C THR A 31 21.12 26.10 -34.24
N GLY A 32 21.82 26.58 -33.19
CA GLY A 32 21.96 28.03 -32.97
C GLY A 32 22.53 28.55 -31.64
N ASP A 33 23.86 28.54 -31.53
CA ASP A 33 24.76 29.58 -30.94
C ASP A 33 24.68 30.06 -29.47
N SER A 34 25.89 30.32 -29.00
CA SER A 34 26.40 30.67 -27.67
C SER A 34 26.31 32.14 -27.29
N ALA A 35 26.20 32.45 -25.99
CA ALA A 35 26.72 33.69 -25.41
C ALA A 35 26.89 33.59 -23.88
N THR A 36 28.14 33.70 -23.42
CA THR A 36 28.56 33.96 -22.03
C THR A 36 28.31 35.40 -21.60
N PRO A 37 28.06 35.68 -20.31
CA PRO A 37 28.44 36.98 -19.74
C PRO A 37 29.37 36.89 -18.52
N SER A 38 30.19 37.92 -18.46
CA SER A 38 31.26 38.26 -17.53
C SER A 38 30.79 38.73 -16.17
N THR A 39 31.61 38.42 -15.17
CA THR A 39 31.66 38.96 -13.80
C THR A 39 32.14 40.41 -13.76
N ASP A 40 31.53 41.22 -12.88
CA ASP A 40 32.23 42.28 -12.14
C ASP A 40 31.50 42.53 -10.81
N GLY A 41 32.27 42.60 -9.72
CA GLY A 41 31.78 42.73 -8.35
C GLY A 41 31.95 44.14 -7.77
N SER A 42 31.22 44.41 -6.69
CA SER A 42 31.54 45.47 -5.72
C SER A 42 30.82 45.20 -4.39
N SER A 43 31.59 45.13 -3.30
CA SER A 43 31.15 45.00 -1.91
C SER A 43 30.91 46.36 -1.24
N ALA A 44 29.88 46.48 -0.40
CA ALA A 44 29.93 47.19 0.89
C ALA A 44 28.63 46.96 1.70
N THR A 45 28.83 46.80 3.00
CA THR A 45 27.95 46.47 4.14
C THR A 45 26.88 47.51 4.50
N ASP A 46 25.71 47.07 4.98
CA ASP A 46 24.93 47.70 6.07
C ASP A 46 23.74 46.81 6.49
N ASP A 47 23.36 46.87 7.77
CA ASP A 47 22.16 46.27 8.40
C ASP A 47 20.96 46.22 7.44
N ALA A 48 20.52 45.02 7.08
CA ALA A 48 19.31 44.85 6.29
C ALA A 48 18.59 43.57 6.71
N THR A 49 17.32 43.72 7.08
CA THR A 49 16.30 42.70 6.92
C THR A 49 16.59 41.91 5.64
N PRO A 50 16.64 40.56 5.68
CA PRO A 50 17.08 39.77 4.53
C PRO A 50 16.32 40.20 3.28
N ALA A 51 17.04 40.48 2.19
CA ALA A 51 16.42 40.88 0.95
C ALA A 51 15.56 39.71 0.43
N PRO A 52 14.39 39.95 -0.16
CA PRO A 52 13.53 38.90 -0.72
C PRO A 52 14.21 38.00 -1.78
N GLU A 53 15.40 38.38 -2.25
CA GLU A 53 16.20 37.68 -3.26
C GLU A 53 17.16 36.64 -2.66
N ASP A 54 17.41 36.66 -1.34
CA ASP A 54 18.27 35.71 -0.61
C ASP A 54 17.51 34.46 -0.11
N LEU A 55 16.29 34.27 -0.61
CA LEU A 55 15.28 33.35 -0.10
C LEU A 55 15.30 31.97 -0.82
N ASP A 56 15.36 30.87 -0.06
CA ASP A 56 15.29 29.50 -0.62
C ASP A 56 14.01 29.31 -1.46
N PRO A 57 14.10 28.89 -2.74
CA PRO A 57 12.95 28.74 -3.64
C PRO A 57 11.96 27.61 -3.31
N VAL A 58 12.22 26.73 -2.34
CA VAL A 58 11.39 25.53 -2.07
C VAL A 58 10.22 25.77 -1.11
N GLU A 59 10.38 26.60 -0.10
CA GLU A 59 9.44 26.70 1.05
C GLU A 59 8.00 27.14 0.70
N LEU A 60 7.83 27.95 -0.33
CA LEU A 60 6.50 28.42 -0.79
C LEU A 60 6.08 27.74 -2.10
N ALA A 61 6.87 26.78 -2.58
CA ALA A 61 6.58 26.08 -3.81
C ALA A 61 5.34 25.19 -3.66
N PRO A 62 4.62 24.94 -4.76
CA PRO A 62 3.41 24.14 -4.75
C PRO A 62 3.74 22.64 -4.79
N PHE A 63 4.55 22.12 -3.87
CA PHE A 63 4.78 20.68 -3.72
C PHE A 63 3.66 20.03 -2.91
N TRP A 64 3.36 18.77 -3.19
CA TRP A 64 2.61 17.92 -2.25
C TRP A 64 3.45 17.69 -0.97
N THR A 65 2.89 16.97 -0.01
CA THR A 65 3.57 16.64 1.24
C THR A 65 4.25 15.28 1.13
N THR A 66 5.26 15.03 1.99
CA THR A 66 5.97 13.74 2.06
C THR A 66 4.98 12.55 2.08
N GLY A 67 5.38 11.40 1.55
CA GLY A 67 4.60 10.17 1.66
C GLY A 67 4.51 9.64 3.09
N GLU A 68 5.42 10.07 3.97
CA GLU A 68 5.49 9.69 5.37
C GLU A 68 4.37 10.35 6.21
N GLN A 69 3.26 9.64 6.39
CA GLN A 69 2.17 10.07 7.25
C GLN A 69 2.22 9.38 8.63
N TYR A 70 1.86 10.12 9.67
CA TYR A 70 1.78 9.70 11.07
C TYR A 70 0.34 9.44 11.52
N GLY A 71 -0.64 9.71 10.65
CA GLY A 71 -2.04 9.45 10.96
C GLY A 71 -2.92 9.59 9.72
N VAL A 72 -4.02 8.86 9.74
CA VAL A 72 -5.14 9.00 8.81
C VAL A 72 -6.41 9.11 9.66
N GLY A 73 -7.35 9.97 9.27
CA GLY A 73 -8.59 10.15 10.00
C GLY A 73 -9.79 10.35 9.09
N THR A 74 -10.86 9.63 9.41
CA THR A 74 -12.23 9.80 8.89
C THR A 74 -13.22 9.20 9.90
N VAL A 75 -14.51 9.47 9.76
CA VAL A 75 -15.57 8.83 10.56
C VAL A 75 -15.78 7.39 10.05
N ALA A 76 -16.00 6.42 10.94
CA ALA A 76 -16.22 5.02 10.57
C ALA A 76 -17.70 4.73 10.21
N ASP A 77 -18.25 5.46 9.25
CA ASP A 77 -19.68 5.47 8.89
C ASP A 77 -19.95 5.09 7.41
N HIS A 78 -19.06 4.30 6.80
CA HIS A 78 -19.04 3.96 5.37
C HIS A 78 -20.32 3.37 4.78
N HIS A 79 -21.25 2.89 5.61
CA HIS A 79 -22.54 2.35 5.18
C HIS A 79 -23.74 3.22 5.62
N ALA A 80 -23.50 4.43 6.14
CA ALA A 80 -24.53 5.39 6.49
C ALA A 80 -25.05 6.14 5.25
N ASP A 81 -26.35 6.44 5.21
CA ASP A 81 -26.96 7.19 4.11
C ASP A 81 -26.44 8.64 4.00
N ASP A 82 -26.04 9.23 5.14
CA ASP A 82 -25.52 10.60 5.27
C ASP A 82 -24.13 10.53 5.91
N ALA A 83 -23.22 9.72 5.35
CA ALA A 83 -21.85 9.58 5.85
C ALA A 83 -21.05 10.89 5.72
N SER A 84 -20.09 11.10 6.61
CA SER A 84 -19.17 12.24 6.56
C SER A 84 -18.11 12.05 5.47
N ASP A 85 -18.14 12.85 4.40
CA ASP A 85 -17.30 12.64 3.21
C ASP A 85 -15.92 13.33 3.33
N VAL A 86 -15.35 13.38 4.54
CA VAL A 86 -14.04 13.99 4.80
C VAL A 86 -13.01 12.99 5.30
N TRP A 87 -11.79 13.16 4.78
CA TRP A 87 -10.60 12.47 5.25
C TRP A 87 -9.45 13.46 5.43
N PHE A 88 -8.55 13.17 6.35
CA PHE A 88 -7.30 13.89 6.51
C PHE A 88 -6.15 12.92 6.78
N THR A 89 -4.92 13.38 6.54
CA THR A 89 -3.72 12.71 7.02
C THR A 89 -2.83 13.68 7.77
N LEU A 90 -1.85 13.18 8.50
CA LEU A 90 -0.92 13.97 9.28
C LEU A 90 0.50 13.69 8.80
N THR A 91 1.28 14.72 8.47
CA THR A 91 2.74 14.60 8.59
C THR A 91 3.11 14.92 10.03
N GLU A 92 4.37 14.74 10.42
CA GLU A 92 4.83 15.06 11.79
C GLU A 92 4.51 16.51 12.25
N GLY A 93 4.34 17.43 11.30
CA GLY A 93 4.22 18.86 11.58
C GLY A 93 2.90 19.54 11.22
N ALA A 94 2.02 18.82 10.53
CA ALA A 94 0.85 19.44 9.92
C ALA A 94 -0.25 18.43 9.65
N LEU A 95 -1.48 18.94 9.67
CA LEU A 95 -2.59 18.26 9.02
C LEU A 95 -2.44 18.48 7.51
N THR A 96 -2.54 17.41 6.71
CA THR A 96 -2.24 17.43 5.28
C THR A 96 -3.25 16.63 4.47
N GLN A 97 -3.20 16.83 3.15
CA GLN A 97 -3.94 16.06 2.15
C GLN A 97 -5.43 15.89 2.51
N LEU A 98 -6.12 16.96 2.91
CA LEU A 98 -7.55 16.89 3.20
C LEU A 98 -8.34 16.54 1.93
N ARG A 99 -9.35 15.70 2.10
CA ARG A 99 -10.07 15.05 1.00
C ARG A 99 -11.57 15.23 1.17
N TYR A 100 -12.25 15.47 0.05
CA TYR A 100 -13.70 15.64 -0.05
C TYR A 100 -14.14 15.69 -1.52
N PRO A 101 -15.30 15.13 -1.91
CA PRO A 101 -16.12 14.19 -1.13
C PRO A 101 -15.64 12.73 -1.28
N ARG A 102 -14.53 12.50 -1.99
CA ARG A 102 -13.93 11.18 -2.20
C ARG A 102 -12.55 11.10 -1.62
N ILE A 103 -12.17 9.92 -1.16
CA ILE A 103 -10.83 9.69 -0.59
C ILE A 103 -9.69 9.90 -1.61
N ASP A 104 -9.96 9.79 -2.91
CA ASP A 104 -8.98 10.04 -3.97
C ASP A 104 -8.94 11.49 -4.47
N LEU A 105 -9.74 12.39 -3.88
CA LEU A 105 -9.78 13.81 -4.24
C LEU A 105 -9.11 14.71 -3.19
N LEU A 106 -7.86 15.08 -3.45
CA LEU A 106 -7.08 15.99 -2.62
C LEU A 106 -7.55 17.45 -2.81
N ASN A 107 -7.79 18.17 -1.72
CA ASN A 107 -8.25 19.58 -1.75
C ASN A 107 -7.35 20.55 -0.96
N TYR A 108 -6.49 20.03 -0.10
CA TYR A 108 -5.64 20.85 0.76
C TYR A 108 -4.29 20.19 0.94
N ARG A 109 -3.21 20.93 0.69
CA ARG A 109 -1.84 20.40 0.87
C ARG A 109 -1.48 20.34 2.34
N SER A 110 -1.73 21.41 3.08
CA SER A 110 -1.43 21.47 4.52
C SER A 110 -2.19 22.56 5.26
N LEU A 111 -2.52 22.27 6.51
CA LEU A 111 -2.92 23.21 7.55
C LEU A 111 -1.91 23.08 8.71
N SER A 112 -1.24 24.17 9.05
CA SER A 112 -0.16 24.21 10.04
C SER A 112 -0.21 25.49 10.86
N PHE A 113 0.65 25.61 11.87
CA PHE A 113 0.71 26.80 12.73
C PHE A 113 2.04 27.55 12.56
N LEU A 114 2.00 28.83 12.91
CA LEU A 114 3.14 29.73 12.98
C LEU A 114 3.10 30.49 14.30
N VAL A 115 4.16 30.35 15.10
CA VAL A 115 4.41 31.13 16.31
C VAL A 115 5.45 32.19 15.98
N ALA A 116 5.15 33.46 16.26
CA ALA A 116 6.01 34.59 15.92
C ALA A 116 6.08 35.61 17.06
N ASP A 117 7.16 36.38 17.15
CA ASP A 117 7.30 37.50 18.09
C ASP A 117 7.02 38.87 17.44
N GLY A 118 6.86 38.91 16.12
CA GLY A 118 6.71 40.15 15.33
C GLY A 118 8.01 40.96 15.18
N GLU A 119 9.11 40.52 15.78
CA GLU A 119 10.43 41.17 15.77
C GLU A 119 11.48 40.38 14.98
N GLY A 120 11.14 39.18 14.50
CA GLY A 120 11.94 38.39 13.56
C GLY A 120 11.95 36.88 13.83
N TYR A 121 11.43 36.44 14.98
CA TYR A 121 11.22 35.03 15.27
C TYR A 121 10.00 34.49 14.52
N SER A 122 10.17 33.31 13.92
CA SER A 122 9.16 32.64 13.10
C SER A 122 9.34 31.13 13.18
N ALA A 123 8.57 30.48 14.06
CA ALA A 123 8.56 29.04 14.25
C ALA A 123 7.34 28.40 13.57
N ARG A 124 7.58 27.55 12.58
CA ARG A 124 6.53 26.87 11.80
C ARG A 124 6.41 25.42 12.22
N THR A 125 5.18 24.99 12.48
CA THR A 125 4.96 23.58 12.85
C THR A 125 5.14 22.65 11.67
N LYS A 126 4.92 23.08 10.42
CA LYS A 126 5.22 22.24 9.25
C LYS A 126 6.71 22.33 8.89
N ASN A 127 7.37 21.18 8.85
CA ASN A 127 8.68 21.08 8.23
C ASN A 127 8.54 21.01 6.70
N GLU A 128 9.14 21.96 5.98
CA GLU A 128 9.11 22.01 4.51
C GLU A 128 10.25 21.21 3.87
N SER A 129 11.27 20.80 4.64
CA SER A 129 12.42 20.03 4.17
C SER A 129 13.19 19.38 5.31
N ARG A 130 13.34 18.04 5.27
CA ARG A 130 14.16 17.28 6.25
C ARG A 130 15.65 17.67 6.26
N ARG A 131 16.10 18.48 5.30
CA ARG A 131 17.50 18.96 5.25
C ARG A 131 17.86 19.91 6.38
N ASP A 132 16.85 20.56 6.96
CA ASP A 132 17.03 21.55 8.02
C ASP A 132 16.91 20.90 9.42
N ASP A 133 16.64 19.59 9.47
CA ASP A 133 16.61 18.79 10.70
C ASP A 133 18.03 18.49 11.22
N PRO A 134 18.24 18.39 12.54
CA PRO A 134 19.46 17.84 13.11
C PRO A 134 19.77 16.44 12.55
N LEU A 135 21.05 16.07 12.46
CA LEU A 135 21.39 14.68 12.13
C LEU A 135 21.21 13.78 13.35
N PRO A 136 20.93 12.48 13.16
CA PRO A 136 20.83 11.53 14.27
C PRO A 136 22.07 11.58 15.16
N GLY A 137 21.88 11.85 16.45
CA GLY A 137 22.96 11.99 17.43
C GLY A 137 23.76 13.30 17.41
N GLU A 138 23.36 14.30 16.59
CA GLU A 138 23.92 15.66 16.61
C GLU A 138 22.89 16.68 17.14
N SER A 139 23.29 17.52 18.10
CA SER A 139 22.49 18.66 18.59
C SER A 139 22.51 19.86 17.64
N ASN A 140 23.46 19.90 16.68
CA ASN A 140 23.71 21.04 15.80
C ASN A 140 24.15 20.58 14.39
N ARG A 141 23.64 21.21 13.31
CA ARG A 141 24.07 20.95 11.92
C ARG A 141 24.87 22.10 11.29
N ARG A 142 25.48 21.81 10.13
CA ARG A 142 26.38 22.65 9.32
C ARG A 142 25.74 23.95 8.80
N GLY A 143 25.94 25.07 9.50
CA GLY A 143 26.05 26.40 8.87
C GLY A 143 24.81 26.98 8.17
N GLY A 144 23.61 26.66 8.65
CA GLY A 144 22.32 27.28 8.27
C GLY A 144 21.43 27.50 9.50
N ALA A 145 20.30 28.20 9.36
CA ALA A 145 19.33 28.34 10.46
C ALA A 145 18.69 26.96 10.73
N SER A 146 18.85 26.44 11.95
CA SER A 146 18.22 25.19 12.38
C SER A 146 16.70 25.37 12.42
N ASP A 147 15.98 24.33 12.04
CA ASP A 147 14.53 24.30 12.24
C ASP A 147 14.20 24.45 13.75
N PRO A 148 13.46 25.50 14.14
CA PRO A 148 13.37 25.91 15.55
C PRO A 148 12.37 25.10 16.38
N VAL A 149 11.70 24.10 15.80
CA VAL A 149 10.59 23.38 16.42
C VAL A 149 10.90 21.89 16.56
N GLU A 150 10.68 21.35 17.76
CA GLU A 150 10.52 19.91 17.98
C GLU A 150 9.05 19.54 17.79
N ARG A 151 8.80 18.40 17.14
CA ARG A 151 7.46 17.95 16.74
C ARG A 151 7.25 16.54 17.22
N ARG A 152 6.04 16.24 17.69
CA ARG A 152 5.62 14.87 17.99
C ARG A 152 4.18 14.68 17.57
N VAL A 153 3.89 13.49 17.04
CA VAL A 153 2.52 13.01 16.85
C VAL A 153 2.26 11.95 17.91
N VAL A 154 1.28 12.19 18.77
CA VAL A 154 0.90 11.29 19.84
C VAL A 154 -0.49 10.74 19.52
N PRO A 155 -0.64 9.43 19.28
CA PRO A 155 -1.96 8.82 19.25
C PRO A 155 -2.66 9.02 20.60
N THR A 156 -3.83 9.63 20.58
CA THR A 156 -4.67 9.88 21.75
C THR A 156 -5.82 8.88 21.81
N GLY A 157 -6.40 8.68 23.00
CA GLY A 157 -7.50 7.73 23.17
C GLY A 157 -7.10 6.26 23.01
N ASP A 158 -8.05 5.42 22.61
CA ASP A 158 -7.81 4.01 22.33
C ASP A 158 -7.18 3.86 20.93
N PRO A 159 -6.13 3.04 20.71
CA PRO A 159 -5.40 3.00 19.42
C PRO A 159 -6.24 2.70 18.17
N GLY A 160 -7.44 2.14 18.34
CA GLY A 160 -8.38 1.84 17.27
C GLY A 160 -9.32 2.99 16.87
N THR A 161 -9.20 4.16 17.51
CA THR A 161 -10.07 5.32 17.26
C THR A 161 -9.49 6.34 16.29
N LEU A 162 -8.23 6.19 15.86
CA LEU A 162 -7.55 7.11 14.95
C LEU A 162 -7.59 8.59 15.39
N THR A 163 -7.47 8.81 16.70
CA THR A 163 -7.35 10.14 17.31
C THR A 163 -5.87 10.45 17.57
N PHE A 164 -5.47 11.68 17.26
CA PHE A 164 -4.07 12.11 17.32
C PHE A 164 -3.97 13.53 17.86
N CYS A 165 -2.91 13.78 18.64
CA CYS A 165 -2.48 15.09 19.11
C CYS A 165 -1.10 15.40 18.52
N HIS A 166 -0.96 16.56 17.90
CA HIS A 166 0.36 17.13 17.69
C HIS A 166 0.83 17.86 18.94
N GLU A 167 2.09 17.69 19.29
CA GLU A 167 2.79 18.47 20.32
C GLU A 167 3.96 19.19 19.66
N PHE A 168 4.06 20.50 19.89
CA PHE A 168 5.12 21.35 19.34
C PHE A 168 5.76 22.18 20.45
N THR A 169 7.09 22.20 20.46
CA THR A 169 7.89 23.04 21.37
C THR A 169 9.08 23.65 20.63
N PRO A 170 9.66 24.77 21.10
CA PRO A 170 10.97 25.22 20.69
C PRO A 170 12.02 24.12 20.88
N ARG A 171 12.97 23.99 19.95
CA ARG A 171 14.19 23.22 20.21
C ARG A 171 15.11 24.00 21.15
N ASP A 172 15.62 23.34 22.20
CA ASP A 172 16.58 23.93 23.12
C ASP A 172 17.90 24.27 22.42
N SER A 173 18.40 25.51 22.58
CA SER A 173 19.70 25.97 22.06
C SER A 173 20.85 25.56 23.00
N ASP A 174 20.92 24.29 23.37
CA ASP A 174 21.69 23.85 24.55
C ASP A 174 23.22 23.69 24.36
N ASP A 175 23.85 24.24 23.31
CA ASP A 175 25.27 23.96 23.01
C ASP A 175 26.18 25.16 22.65
N ASP A 176 25.76 26.41 22.85
CA ASP A 176 26.68 27.57 22.76
C ASP A 176 27.05 28.09 24.17
N ASP A 177 27.91 27.36 24.87
CA ASP A 177 28.50 27.69 26.20
C ASP A 177 29.40 28.96 26.17
N ASP A 178 29.24 29.85 25.19
CA ASP A 178 30.03 31.09 25.08
C ASP A 178 29.27 32.31 24.48
N THR A 179 27.93 32.27 24.34
CA THR A 179 27.13 33.48 24.06
C THR A 179 26.05 33.71 25.10
N ASP A 180 26.14 34.88 25.73
CA ASP A 180 25.17 35.49 26.66
C ASP A 180 23.85 35.87 25.92
N ASP A 181 23.36 35.01 25.00
CA ASP A 181 22.12 35.21 24.25
C ASP A 181 20.97 34.63 25.06
N THR A 182 20.16 35.53 25.59
CA THR A 182 19.07 35.27 26.54
C THR A 182 17.74 34.92 25.86
N ASP A 183 17.75 34.60 24.57
CA ASP A 183 16.54 34.41 23.76
C ASP A 183 16.14 32.92 23.72
N THR A 184 15.95 32.32 24.89
CA THR A 184 15.30 30.99 25.00
C THR A 184 13.80 31.20 24.87
N HIS A 185 13.24 30.87 23.71
CA HIS A 185 11.80 30.80 23.53
C HIS A 185 11.24 29.61 24.32
N ASP A 186 10.15 29.80 25.05
CA ASP A 186 9.52 28.78 25.88
C ASP A 186 8.01 28.83 25.65
N TRP A 187 7.54 27.94 24.77
CA TRP A 187 6.14 27.76 24.43
C TRP A 187 5.82 26.30 24.11
N GLU A 188 4.56 25.93 24.28
CA GLU A 188 4.00 24.64 23.92
C GLU A 188 2.72 24.89 23.11
N LEU A 189 2.60 24.21 21.96
CA LEU A 189 1.37 24.21 21.16
C LEU A 189 0.91 22.77 20.97
N THR A 190 -0.35 22.51 21.28
CA THR A 190 -1.00 21.23 20.99
C THR A 190 -2.14 21.42 20.00
N ALA A 191 -2.37 20.41 19.16
CA ALA A 191 -3.47 20.39 18.21
C ALA A 191 -4.05 18.98 18.06
N GLU A 192 -5.34 18.82 18.35
CA GLU A 192 -6.06 17.53 18.24
C GLU A 192 -7.12 17.58 17.13
N TYR A 193 -7.30 16.47 16.41
CA TYR A 193 -8.03 16.45 15.13
C TYR A 193 -9.18 15.45 15.13
N VAL A 194 -10.36 15.86 14.65
CA VAL A 194 -11.48 14.95 14.39
C VAL A 194 -12.25 15.35 13.12
N ALA A 195 -12.71 14.35 12.37
CA ALA A 195 -13.74 14.56 11.35
C ALA A 195 -15.11 14.65 12.04
N ASP A 196 -15.96 15.58 11.62
CA ASP A 196 -17.29 15.76 12.21
C ASP A 196 -18.26 14.69 11.68
N PRO A 197 -18.88 13.87 12.55
CA PRO A 197 -19.89 12.89 12.14
C PRO A 197 -21.20 13.50 11.65
N GLU A 198 -21.45 14.80 11.89
CA GLU A 198 -22.70 15.47 11.51
C GLU A 198 -22.55 16.43 10.32
N SER A 199 -21.36 16.56 9.72
CA SER A 199 -21.14 17.35 8.50
C SER A 199 -19.76 17.13 7.88
N ASP A 200 -19.58 17.57 6.64
CA ASP A 200 -18.30 17.53 5.93
C ASP A 200 -17.32 18.60 6.43
N ALA A 201 -16.86 18.45 7.67
CA ALA A 201 -15.91 19.33 8.33
C ALA A 201 -14.86 18.55 9.12
N VAL A 202 -13.65 19.10 9.19
CA VAL A 202 -12.63 18.67 10.14
C VAL A 202 -12.48 19.74 11.21
N LEU A 203 -12.57 19.36 12.48
CA LEU A 203 -12.28 20.25 13.61
C LEU A 203 -10.87 20.03 14.14
N VAL A 204 -10.26 21.12 14.62
CA VAL A 204 -8.97 21.10 15.31
C VAL A 204 -9.12 21.83 16.63
N ASP A 205 -8.89 21.16 17.76
CA ASP A 205 -8.77 21.82 19.05
C ASP A 205 -7.32 22.23 19.28
N VAL A 206 -7.08 23.50 19.60
CA VAL A 206 -5.74 24.08 19.68
C VAL A 206 -5.55 24.71 21.05
N THR A 207 -4.49 24.29 21.74
CA THR A 207 -4.03 24.91 22.99
C THR A 207 -2.62 25.45 22.80
N PHE A 208 -2.37 26.63 23.36
CA PHE A 208 -1.06 27.29 23.35
C PHE A 208 -0.76 27.84 24.73
N GLU A 209 0.43 27.57 25.24
CA GLU A 209 0.94 28.11 26.51
C GLU A 209 2.39 28.59 26.31
N ALA A 210 2.77 29.72 26.92
CA ALA A 210 4.11 30.28 26.79
C ALA A 210 4.53 31.12 28.00
N SER A 211 5.85 31.29 28.19
CA SER A 211 6.41 32.23 29.19
C SER A 211 6.28 33.70 28.79
N ASP A 212 6.35 33.95 27.49
CA ASP A 212 6.34 35.26 26.85
C ASP A 212 5.12 35.42 25.93
N GLU A 213 4.92 36.63 25.39
CA GLU A 213 3.81 36.94 24.50
C GLU A 213 4.21 36.69 23.04
N TYR A 214 3.41 35.90 22.32
CA TYR A 214 3.62 35.57 20.92
C TYR A 214 2.38 35.89 20.08
N ASP A 215 2.59 36.16 18.79
CA ASP A 215 1.54 36.10 17.79
C ASP A 215 1.39 34.66 17.30
N LEU A 216 0.18 34.12 17.42
CA LEU A 216 -0.15 32.77 16.98
C LEU A 216 -1.01 32.83 15.70
N TYR A 217 -0.59 32.12 14.66
CA TYR A 217 -1.30 32.04 13.39
C TYR A 217 -1.57 30.59 12.97
N VAL A 218 -2.72 30.36 12.34
CA VAL A 218 -2.96 29.19 11.48
C VAL A 218 -2.67 29.55 10.04
N LEU A 219 -2.01 28.64 9.32
CA LEU A 219 -1.64 28.76 7.91
C LEU A 219 -2.30 27.65 7.10
N GLY A 220 -3.03 28.04 6.07
CA GLY A 220 -3.72 27.16 5.15
C GLY A 220 -3.13 27.18 3.74
N ARG A 221 -2.90 26.00 3.17
CA ARG A 221 -2.37 25.81 1.80
C ARG A 221 -3.33 24.95 0.98
N PRO A 222 -4.35 25.54 0.36
CA PRO A 222 -5.27 24.81 -0.51
C PRO A 222 -4.56 24.32 -1.79
N ALA A 223 -5.16 23.29 -2.37
CA ALA A 223 -4.97 22.85 -3.76
C ALA A 223 -6.28 22.19 -4.17
N VAL A 224 -7.34 23.01 -4.29
CA VAL A 224 -8.72 22.53 -4.39
C VAL A 224 -8.89 21.77 -5.70
N SER A 225 -9.60 20.63 -5.65
CA SER A 225 -9.76 19.74 -6.80
C SER A 225 -8.42 19.26 -7.41
N GLY A 226 -7.39 19.07 -6.56
CA GLY A 226 -6.14 18.39 -6.92
C GLY A 226 -5.03 19.28 -7.49
N ALA A 227 -5.16 20.60 -7.48
CA ALA A 227 -4.12 21.51 -7.98
C ALA A 227 -4.15 22.88 -7.33
N VAL A 228 -3.02 23.59 -7.36
CA VAL A 228 -3.00 25.04 -7.13
C VAL A 228 -3.59 25.80 -8.32
N GLY A 229 -3.93 27.07 -8.12
CA GLY A 229 -4.73 27.83 -9.09
C GLY A 229 -6.03 28.35 -8.51
N ASP A 230 -6.23 28.13 -7.22
CA ASP A 230 -7.43 28.46 -6.45
C ASP A 230 -7.74 29.96 -6.48
N ALA A 231 -9.03 30.29 -6.38
CA ALA A 231 -9.52 31.60 -6.00
C ALA A 231 -9.76 31.62 -4.49
N GLY A 232 -9.09 32.53 -3.80
CA GLY A 232 -9.17 32.67 -2.34
C GLY A 232 -9.84 33.97 -1.91
N ALA A 233 -10.53 33.92 -0.78
CA ALA A 233 -11.15 35.10 -0.19
C ALA A 233 -11.20 35.05 1.36
N VAL A 234 -11.31 36.22 1.98
CA VAL A 234 -11.63 36.39 3.41
C VAL A 234 -13.09 36.82 3.50
N LEU A 235 -13.99 35.86 3.69
CA LEU A 235 -15.42 36.14 3.82
C LEU A 235 -15.73 36.74 5.18
N GLY A 236 -16.57 37.78 5.20
CA GLY A 236 -16.97 38.44 6.44
C GLY A 236 -15.80 39.12 7.16
N SER A 237 -14.84 39.69 6.41
CA SER A 237 -13.70 40.45 6.94
C SER A 237 -14.09 41.61 7.87
N ASP A 238 -15.30 42.16 7.71
CA ASP A 238 -15.87 43.20 8.57
C ASP A 238 -16.63 42.65 9.80
N THR A 239 -16.66 41.33 9.98
CA THR A 239 -17.38 40.65 11.07
C THR A 239 -16.42 40.18 12.15
N ALA A 240 -16.96 39.76 13.31
CA ALA A 240 -16.14 39.21 14.39
C ALA A 240 -15.59 37.81 14.07
N THR A 241 -16.14 37.13 13.06
CA THR A 241 -15.81 35.75 12.69
C THR A 241 -15.54 35.67 11.18
N PRO A 242 -14.42 36.26 10.69
CA PRO A 242 -14.03 36.07 9.30
C PRO A 242 -13.72 34.59 9.02
N ALA A 243 -13.94 34.16 7.77
CA ALA A 243 -13.60 32.82 7.31
C ALA A 243 -12.67 32.90 6.09
N LEU A 244 -11.64 32.06 6.07
CA LEU A 244 -10.67 31.96 4.98
C LEU A 244 -11.15 30.89 4.00
N THR A 245 -11.46 31.27 2.76
CA THR A 245 -12.05 30.35 1.78
C THR A 245 -11.17 30.15 0.57
N ALA A 246 -11.24 28.97 -0.03
CA ALA A 246 -10.65 28.67 -1.34
C ALA A 246 -11.60 27.82 -2.19
N SER A 247 -11.62 28.10 -3.48
CA SER A 247 -12.36 27.33 -4.49
C SER A 247 -11.59 27.26 -5.79
N ALA A 248 -11.83 26.22 -6.59
CA ALA A 248 -11.22 26.05 -7.91
C ALA A 248 -12.28 25.82 -8.99
N ASP A 249 -11.90 26.10 -10.24
CA ASP A 249 -12.64 25.63 -11.41
C ASP A 249 -12.30 24.15 -11.62
N PRO A 250 -13.27 23.23 -11.54
CA PRO A 250 -12.97 21.80 -11.61
C PRO A 250 -12.75 21.31 -13.06
N ASP A 251 -12.80 22.21 -14.06
CA ASP A 251 -12.54 21.88 -15.47
C ASP A 251 -11.21 21.13 -15.65
N GLY A 252 -11.30 19.91 -16.19
CA GLY A 252 -10.13 19.06 -16.47
C GLY A 252 -9.67 18.18 -15.30
N GLY A 253 -10.41 18.13 -14.18
CA GLY A 253 -10.13 17.24 -13.06
C GLY A 253 -10.17 15.75 -13.43
N ALA A 254 -9.19 14.98 -12.95
CA ALA A 254 -9.10 13.53 -13.18
C ALA A 254 -10.17 12.73 -12.41
N VAL A 255 -10.55 13.20 -11.22
CA VAL A 255 -11.57 12.58 -10.36
C VAL A 255 -12.95 13.10 -10.75
N LEU A 256 -13.85 12.18 -11.05
CA LEU A 256 -15.18 12.47 -11.57
C LEU A 256 -16.27 11.94 -10.63
N SER A 257 -17.41 12.63 -10.63
CA SER A 257 -18.63 12.12 -10.02
C SER A 257 -19.17 10.90 -10.76
N PRO A 258 -20.09 10.12 -10.14
CA PRO A 258 -20.81 9.06 -10.85
C PRO A 258 -21.55 9.53 -12.13
N ALA A 259 -21.83 10.83 -12.24
CA ALA A 259 -22.41 11.43 -13.45
C ALA A 259 -21.39 11.70 -14.57
N GLY A 260 -20.09 11.59 -14.29
CA GLY A 260 -18.99 11.86 -15.22
C GLY A 260 -18.52 13.32 -15.22
N ASP A 261 -19.02 14.15 -14.31
CA ASP A 261 -18.63 15.56 -14.17
C ASP A 261 -17.56 15.72 -13.06
N PRO A 262 -16.55 16.60 -13.23
CA PRO A 262 -15.62 16.96 -12.16
C PRO A 262 -16.33 17.53 -10.92
N TYR A 263 -15.75 17.35 -9.73
CA TYR A 263 -16.31 17.87 -8.48
C TYR A 263 -15.99 19.35 -8.29
N PRO A 264 -16.99 20.25 -8.27
CA PRO A 264 -16.78 21.63 -7.86
C PRO A 264 -16.60 21.65 -6.34
N VAL A 265 -15.42 22.00 -5.83
CA VAL A 265 -15.16 22.02 -4.39
C VAL A 265 -14.92 23.46 -3.91
N SER A 266 -15.40 23.76 -2.70
CA SER A 266 -15.05 24.95 -1.94
C SER A 266 -14.75 24.57 -0.51
N THR A 267 -13.79 25.29 0.09
CA THR A 267 -13.34 25.09 1.46
C THR A 267 -13.49 26.38 2.25
N ALA A 268 -13.74 26.29 3.55
CA ALA A 268 -13.77 27.43 4.45
C ALA A 268 -13.17 27.07 5.81
N LEU A 269 -12.11 27.78 6.19
CA LEU A 269 -11.50 27.70 7.51
C LEU A 269 -12.06 28.81 8.40
N ALA A 270 -12.65 28.43 9.52
CA ALA A 270 -13.18 29.32 10.54
C ALA A 270 -12.61 28.95 11.92
N ALA A 271 -12.71 29.87 12.87
CA ALA A 271 -12.27 29.68 14.26
C ALA A 271 -13.36 30.16 15.23
N ASP A 272 -13.43 29.54 16.41
CA ASP A 272 -14.14 30.05 17.59
C ASP A 272 -13.09 30.47 18.64
N PRO A 273 -13.09 31.73 19.12
CA PRO A 273 -14.09 32.78 18.91
C PRO A 273 -13.99 33.58 17.58
N GLY A 274 -12.98 33.32 16.74
CA GLY A 274 -12.75 34.00 15.46
C GLY A 274 -11.26 34.31 15.24
N PHE A 275 -10.91 34.92 14.11
CA PHE A 275 -9.56 35.42 13.87
C PHE A 275 -9.44 36.91 14.23
N ASP A 276 -8.41 37.28 15.00
CA ASP A 276 -8.08 38.69 15.28
C ASP A 276 -7.67 39.46 14.02
N TRP A 277 -7.10 38.72 13.06
CA TRP A 277 -6.65 39.20 11.76
C TRP A 277 -6.67 38.04 10.77
N ALA A 278 -7.04 38.31 9.51
CA ALA A 278 -7.10 37.30 8.47
C ALA A 278 -6.63 37.88 7.13
N THR A 279 -5.90 37.08 6.36
CA THR A 279 -5.46 37.45 5.01
C THR A 279 -5.53 36.26 4.06
N CYS A 280 -5.66 36.59 2.77
CA CYS A 280 -5.56 35.67 1.65
C CYS A 280 -4.49 36.22 0.69
N GLU A 281 -3.34 35.56 0.64
CA GLU A 281 -2.19 35.99 -0.16
C GLU A 281 -1.85 34.96 -1.25
N SER A 282 -1.22 35.41 -2.33
CA SER A 282 -0.49 34.50 -3.23
C SER A 282 0.89 34.20 -2.65
N ALA A 283 1.35 32.96 -2.78
CA ALA A 283 2.60 32.48 -2.21
C ALA A 283 3.86 33.18 -2.76
N ASP A 284 3.79 33.79 -3.95
CA ASP A 284 4.87 34.59 -4.53
C ASP A 284 4.87 36.04 -4.05
N ALA A 285 3.81 36.50 -3.37
CA ALA A 285 3.70 37.85 -2.82
C ALA A 285 4.69 38.07 -1.68
N ASP A 286 5.22 39.29 -1.59
CA ASP A 286 6.13 39.68 -0.50
C ASP A 286 5.43 39.62 0.86
N ALA A 287 4.11 39.87 0.91
CA ALA A 287 3.29 39.74 2.11
C ALA A 287 3.32 38.31 2.68
N ALA A 288 3.15 37.29 1.83
CA ALA A 288 3.22 35.89 2.25
C ALA A 288 4.62 35.53 2.79
N LYS A 289 5.68 36.00 2.11
CA LYS A 289 7.08 35.76 2.55
C LYS A 289 7.39 36.44 3.88
N LEU A 290 6.93 37.69 4.06
CA LEU A 290 7.13 38.46 5.29
C LEU A 290 6.51 37.75 6.49
N LEU A 291 5.30 37.22 6.34
CA LEU A 291 4.65 36.47 7.41
C LEU A 291 5.34 35.13 7.65
N VAL A 292 5.43 34.27 6.63
CA VAL A 292 5.83 32.87 6.79
C VAL A 292 7.30 32.73 7.22
N ARG A 293 8.18 33.65 6.80
CA ARG A 293 9.62 33.60 7.14
C ARG A 293 10.04 34.57 8.22
N GLY A 294 9.44 35.75 8.24
CA GLY A 294 9.84 36.82 9.15
C GLY A 294 9.01 36.87 10.42
N GLY A 295 7.87 36.18 10.49
CA GLY A 295 6.91 36.35 11.58
C GLY A 295 6.29 37.75 11.61
N ILE A 296 6.47 38.54 10.53
CA ILE A 296 6.05 39.94 10.47
C ILE A 296 4.69 40.02 9.78
N ARG A 297 3.67 40.46 10.52
CA ARG A 297 2.31 40.64 9.99
C ARG A 297 2.27 41.70 8.86
N PRO A 298 1.87 41.33 7.63
CA PRO A 298 1.72 42.27 6.52
C PRO A 298 0.39 43.03 6.58
N GLU A 299 0.18 43.95 5.63
CA GLU A 299 -1.16 44.48 5.36
C GLU A 299 -2.07 43.36 4.81
N ALA A 300 -3.29 43.25 5.30
CA ALA A 300 -4.20 42.18 4.90
C ALA A 300 -4.73 42.37 3.47
N THR A 301 -4.78 41.26 2.74
CA THR A 301 -5.44 41.13 1.45
C THR A 301 -6.67 40.25 1.62
N THR A 302 -7.82 40.68 1.07
CA THR A 302 -9.08 39.95 1.22
C THR A 302 -9.35 38.96 0.11
N GLU A 303 -8.63 39.03 -1.02
CA GLU A 303 -8.81 38.17 -2.18
C GLU A 303 -7.46 37.96 -2.88
N ALA A 304 -7.16 36.72 -3.25
CA ALA A 304 -6.01 36.38 -4.08
C ALA A 304 -6.33 35.19 -4.99
N SER A 305 -5.46 34.89 -5.94
CA SER A 305 -5.58 33.69 -6.76
C SER A 305 -4.22 33.05 -7.05
N GLY A 306 -4.23 31.75 -7.37
CA GLY A 306 -3.03 30.99 -7.71
C GLY A 306 -2.64 30.00 -6.62
N ASN A 307 -1.36 29.98 -6.26
CA ASN A 307 -0.87 29.18 -5.12
C ASN A 307 -1.08 30.00 -3.85
N LEU A 308 -2.13 29.70 -3.08
CA LEU A 308 -2.54 30.55 -1.97
C LEU A 308 -1.80 30.27 -0.66
N VAL A 309 -1.73 31.31 0.16
CA VAL A 309 -1.42 31.26 1.60
C VAL A 309 -2.57 31.95 2.31
N LEU A 310 -3.41 31.14 2.95
CA LEU A 310 -4.47 31.62 3.83
C LEU A 310 -3.89 31.73 5.23
N ALA A 311 -4.06 32.86 5.91
CA ALA A 311 -3.56 33.00 7.28
C ALA A 311 -4.58 33.68 8.18
N GLY A 312 -4.78 33.12 9.37
CA GLY A 312 -5.65 33.64 10.41
C GLY A 312 -4.88 33.76 11.73
N GLN A 313 -4.91 34.92 12.36
CA GLN A 313 -4.32 35.16 13.68
C GLN A 313 -5.29 34.66 14.75
N LEU A 314 -4.85 33.65 15.51
CA LEU A 314 -5.59 33.02 16.61
C LEU A 314 -5.44 33.81 17.91
N GLY A 315 -4.32 34.52 18.07
CA GLY A 315 -4.07 35.43 19.17
C GLY A 315 -2.95 36.41 18.84
N ALA A 316 -3.11 37.65 19.28
CA ALA A 316 -2.09 38.70 19.15
C ALA A 316 -1.41 38.97 20.50
N ALA A 317 -0.08 38.82 20.56
CA ALA A 317 0.72 38.95 21.77
C ALA A 317 0.10 38.19 22.97
N VAL A 318 -0.11 36.89 22.79
CA VAL A 318 -0.70 35.98 23.78
C VAL A 318 0.35 35.09 24.42
N SER A 319 0.21 34.83 25.71
CA SER A 319 0.96 33.77 26.42
C SER A 319 0.11 32.52 26.67
N GLU A 320 -1.20 32.61 26.39
CA GLU A 320 -2.15 31.50 26.47
C GLU A 320 -3.22 31.67 25.38
N ALA A 321 -3.57 30.59 24.69
CA ALA A 321 -4.71 30.56 23.78
C ALA A 321 -5.38 29.18 23.81
N SER A 322 -6.71 29.18 23.70
CA SER A 322 -7.52 27.99 23.48
C SER A 322 -8.56 28.33 22.43
N THR A 323 -8.55 27.61 21.31
CA THR A 323 -9.39 27.89 20.16
C THR A 323 -9.71 26.61 19.42
N THR A 324 -10.93 26.53 18.90
CA THR A 324 -11.33 25.46 17.99
C THR A 324 -11.38 26.01 16.57
N LEU A 325 -10.72 25.33 15.65
CA LEU A 325 -10.81 25.56 14.22
C LEU A 325 -11.81 24.58 13.59
N ALA A 326 -12.45 24.99 12.51
CA ALA A 326 -13.18 24.08 11.63
C ALA A 326 -12.88 24.40 10.17
N LEU A 327 -12.55 23.36 9.40
CA LEU A 327 -12.43 23.42 7.96
C LEU A 327 -13.63 22.69 7.33
N GLY A 328 -14.59 23.45 6.82
CA GLY A 328 -15.79 22.93 6.16
C GLY A 328 -15.64 22.84 4.65
N PHE A 329 -16.30 21.86 4.05
CA PHE A 329 -16.33 21.62 2.61
C PHE A 329 -17.75 21.79 2.05
N ALA A 330 -17.85 22.16 0.77
CA ALA A 330 -19.12 22.21 0.04
C ALA A 330 -18.91 22.17 -1.48
N ASP A 331 -20.00 21.96 -2.22
CA ASP A 331 -20.03 21.88 -3.67
C ASP A 331 -19.89 23.25 -4.37
N GLY A 332 -18.66 23.76 -4.45
CA GLY A 332 -18.32 24.95 -5.25
C GLY A 332 -18.85 26.28 -4.71
N ASP A 333 -19.46 26.28 -3.52
CA ASP A 333 -20.02 27.45 -2.84
C ASP A 333 -19.24 27.77 -1.55
N PRO A 334 -18.37 28.79 -1.55
CA PRO A 334 -17.60 29.21 -0.38
C PRO A 334 -18.45 29.61 0.83
N GLU A 335 -19.63 30.21 0.63
CA GLU A 335 -20.55 30.54 1.70
C GLU A 335 -21.21 29.30 2.30
N ALA A 336 -21.49 28.28 1.50
CA ALA A 336 -21.95 26.98 1.99
C ALA A 336 -20.87 26.28 2.81
N ALA A 337 -19.63 26.24 2.32
CA ALA A 337 -18.48 25.68 3.05
C ALA A 337 -18.28 26.40 4.39
N ARG A 338 -18.43 27.73 4.41
CA ARG A 338 -18.40 28.52 5.65
C ARG A 338 -19.52 28.13 6.60
N SER A 339 -20.75 27.93 6.09
CA SER A 339 -21.88 27.51 6.93
C SER A 339 -21.67 26.12 7.54
N VAL A 340 -20.99 25.22 6.83
CA VAL A 340 -20.60 23.90 7.34
C VAL A 340 -19.59 24.06 8.49
N ALA A 341 -18.54 24.85 8.29
CA ALA A 341 -17.54 25.13 9.33
C ALA A 341 -18.14 25.80 10.58
N GLU A 342 -18.96 26.84 10.41
CA GLU A 342 -19.65 27.53 11.52
C GLU A 342 -20.64 26.59 12.24
N GLY A 343 -21.29 25.69 11.50
CA GLY A 343 -22.16 24.66 12.06
C GLY A 343 -21.41 23.69 12.98
N ALA A 344 -20.27 23.17 12.52
CA ALA A 344 -19.39 22.31 13.30
C ALA A 344 -18.89 23.00 14.57
N LEU A 345 -18.38 24.25 14.45
CA LEU A 345 -17.96 25.05 15.61
C LEU A 345 -19.10 25.27 16.62
N SER A 346 -20.34 25.47 16.14
CA SER A 346 -21.49 25.68 17.03
C SER A 346 -21.87 24.43 17.84
N ARG A 347 -21.58 23.22 17.32
CA ARG A 347 -21.73 21.95 18.04
C ARG A 347 -20.59 21.73 19.04
N GLY A 348 -19.39 22.21 18.70
CA GLY A 348 -18.19 22.17 19.52
C GLY A 348 -17.38 20.89 19.35
N TYR A 349 -16.06 21.00 19.59
CA TYR A 349 -15.10 19.91 19.42
C TYR A 349 -15.46 18.67 20.23
N GLU A 350 -15.73 18.82 21.54
CA GLU A 350 -16.06 17.71 22.44
C GLU A 350 -17.24 16.85 21.94
N SER A 351 -18.23 17.47 21.27
CA SER A 351 -19.38 16.75 20.71
C SER A 351 -19.00 15.95 19.47
N ALA A 352 -18.20 16.55 18.58
CA ALA A 352 -17.71 15.91 17.37
C ALA A 352 -16.78 14.74 17.70
N GLU A 353 -15.85 14.94 18.64
CA GLU A 353 -14.93 13.91 19.13
C GLU A 353 -15.69 12.72 19.72
N GLN A 354 -16.69 12.95 20.57
CA GLN A 354 -17.52 11.87 21.12
C GLN A 354 -18.19 11.04 20.03
N GLY A 355 -18.73 11.68 18.99
CA GLY A 355 -19.34 10.97 17.87
C GLY A 355 -18.32 10.23 17.00
N TYR A 356 -17.17 10.86 16.76
CA TYR A 356 -16.05 10.29 16.01
C TYR A 356 -15.53 9.01 16.68
N VAL A 357 -15.18 9.10 17.96
CA VAL A 357 -14.74 7.97 18.78
C VAL A 357 -15.81 6.88 18.84
N ALA A 358 -17.08 7.25 19.06
CA ALA A 358 -18.17 6.27 19.08
C ALA A 358 -18.34 5.50 17.76
N SER A 359 -18.06 6.14 16.62
CA SER A 359 -18.09 5.46 15.32
C SER A 359 -17.00 4.38 15.21
N TRP A 360 -15.79 4.71 15.69
CA TRP A 360 -14.67 3.77 15.70
C TRP A 360 -14.82 2.67 16.74
N ASP A 361 -15.31 2.98 17.93
CA ASP A 361 -15.64 1.96 18.94
C ASP A 361 -16.62 0.93 18.37
N ALA A 362 -17.66 1.39 17.66
CA ALA A 362 -18.63 0.50 17.01
C ALA A 362 -18.01 -0.39 15.92
N PHE A 363 -16.99 0.10 15.20
CA PHE A 363 -16.19 -0.71 14.29
C PHE A 363 -15.33 -1.72 15.06
N GLN A 364 -14.57 -1.26 16.05
CA GLN A 364 -13.65 -2.09 16.85
C GLN A 364 -14.37 -3.19 17.63
N GLU A 365 -15.64 -3.00 18.02
CA GLU A 365 -16.47 -4.05 18.63
C GLU A 365 -16.69 -5.27 17.71
N ARG A 366 -16.58 -5.10 16.38
CA ARG A 366 -16.69 -6.18 15.39
C ARG A 366 -15.35 -6.82 15.05
N VAL A 367 -14.23 -6.17 15.39
CA VAL A 367 -12.88 -6.63 15.09
C VAL A 367 -12.48 -7.76 16.04
N SER A 368 -12.25 -8.93 15.47
CA SER A 368 -11.64 -10.07 16.18
C SER A 368 -10.14 -9.81 16.31
N VAL A 369 -9.66 -9.64 17.53
CA VAL A 369 -8.23 -9.52 17.82
C VAL A 369 -7.67 -10.93 18.17
N PRO A 370 -6.46 -11.32 17.73
CA PRO A 370 -5.81 -12.58 18.13
C PRO A 370 -5.04 -12.44 19.46
N ASP A 371 -4.74 -13.56 20.13
CA ASP A 371 -3.96 -13.65 21.36
C ASP A 371 -2.47 -13.33 21.17
N SER A 372 -1.92 -13.51 19.96
CA SER A 372 -0.54 -13.17 19.57
C SER A 372 -0.18 -11.70 19.76
N VAL A 373 -1.19 -10.82 19.75
CA VAL A 373 -1.05 -9.39 20.02
C VAL A 373 -1.68 -9.00 21.36
N ARG A 374 -2.17 -9.96 22.15
CA ARG A 374 -2.72 -9.72 23.50
C ARG A 374 -1.77 -10.18 24.59
N GLU A 375 -2.00 -9.65 25.79
CA GLU A 375 -1.35 -10.16 26.99
C GLU A 375 -1.86 -11.56 27.35
N THR A 376 -0.96 -12.55 27.36
CA THR A 376 -1.21 -13.84 28.02
C THR A 376 -0.54 -13.84 29.40
N GLY A 377 -1.33 -13.77 30.48
CA GLY A 377 -0.82 -14.05 31.84
C GLY A 377 -0.49 -12.87 32.76
N GLY A 378 -1.37 -11.88 32.90
CA GLY A 378 -1.54 -11.09 34.13
C GLY A 378 -0.40 -10.15 34.57
N GLY A 379 0.59 -9.89 33.72
CA GLY A 379 1.60 -8.86 33.89
C GLY A 379 1.76 -8.06 32.59
N THR A 380 1.75 -6.74 32.70
CA THR A 380 1.91 -5.82 31.56
C THR A 380 3.37 -5.80 31.13
N SER A 381 3.69 -6.38 29.97
CA SER A 381 4.92 -6.01 29.26
C SER A 381 4.58 -4.88 28.29
N GLU A 382 5.36 -3.81 28.25
CA GLU A 382 5.17 -2.68 27.31
C GLU A 382 5.12 -3.17 25.85
N SER A 383 5.85 -4.26 25.57
CA SER A 383 5.91 -4.97 24.31
C SER A 383 4.55 -5.48 23.80
N ALA A 384 3.73 -6.11 24.65
CA ALA A 384 2.44 -6.68 24.25
C ALA A 384 1.36 -5.59 24.08
N ALA A 385 1.40 -4.54 24.90
CA ALA A 385 0.49 -3.40 24.78
C ALA A 385 0.69 -2.66 23.45
N ASP A 386 1.94 -2.55 23.00
CA ASP A 386 2.27 -1.92 21.72
C ASP A 386 1.79 -2.75 20.51
N LEU A 387 1.98 -4.07 20.51
CA LEU A 387 1.44 -4.95 19.47
C LEU A 387 -0.09 -4.86 19.35
N LEU A 388 -0.80 -4.83 20.48
CA LEU A 388 -2.26 -4.64 20.49
C LEU A 388 -2.66 -3.28 19.91
N ALA A 389 -1.90 -2.23 20.26
CA ALA A 389 -2.15 -0.89 19.78
C ALA A 389 -1.95 -0.83 18.25
N THR A 390 -0.83 -1.34 17.75
CA THR A 390 -0.53 -1.44 16.32
C THR A 390 -1.59 -2.26 15.58
N TYR A 391 -2.05 -3.38 16.15
CA TYR A 391 -3.12 -4.19 15.57
C TYR A 391 -4.42 -3.37 15.39
N ARG A 392 -4.85 -2.68 16.45
CA ARG A 392 -6.09 -1.89 16.41
C ARG A 392 -5.99 -0.70 15.47
N THR A 393 -4.84 -0.04 15.42
CA THR A 393 -4.56 1.04 14.47
C THR A 393 -4.58 0.51 13.04
N ALA A 394 -3.89 -0.60 12.75
CA ALA A 394 -3.89 -1.22 11.42
C ALA A 394 -5.30 -1.60 10.96
N ALA A 395 -6.11 -2.23 11.83
CA ALA A 395 -7.50 -2.55 11.53
C ALA A 395 -8.34 -1.31 11.20
N ALA A 396 -8.19 -0.23 11.98
CA ALA A 396 -8.89 1.02 11.73
C ALA A 396 -8.41 1.70 10.43
N THR A 397 -7.10 1.71 10.17
CA THR A 397 -6.52 2.24 8.93
C THR A 397 -7.06 1.53 7.70
N LEU A 398 -7.17 0.19 7.72
CA LEU A 398 -7.75 -0.57 6.61
C LEU A 398 -9.20 -0.17 6.31
N LYS A 399 -10.00 0.12 7.34
CA LYS A 399 -11.36 0.66 7.14
C LYS A 399 -11.33 2.10 6.65
N ALA A 400 -10.43 2.94 7.18
CA ALA A 400 -10.36 4.37 6.85
C ALA A 400 -9.95 4.64 5.38
N VAL A 401 -9.25 3.70 4.75
CA VAL A 401 -8.81 3.82 3.34
C VAL A 401 -9.83 3.31 2.32
N GLU A 402 -11.01 2.88 2.78
CA GLU A 402 -12.16 2.59 1.93
C GLU A 402 -12.90 3.89 1.55
N ASP A 403 -13.39 3.97 0.32
CA ASP A 403 -14.24 5.09 -0.10
C ASP A 403 -15.70 4.93 0.37
N LYS A 404 -16.35 6.06 0.66
CA LYS A 404 -17.76 6.09 1.14
C LYS A 404 -18.78 6.17 0.00
N THR A 405 -18.38 6.60 -1.19
CA THR A 405 -19.25 6.63 -2.38
C THR A 405 -19.23 5.29 -3.13
N PHE A 406 -18.04 4.69 -3.25
CA PHE A 406 -17.79 3.42 -3.90
C PHE A 406 -17.39 2.38 -2.83
N THR A 407 -18.37 1.92 -2.06
CA THR A 407 -18.16 0.89 -1.02
C THR A 407 -17.39 -0.32 -1.57
N GLY A 408 -16.43 -0.83 -0.80
CA GLY A 408 -15.47 -1.85 -1.20
C GLY A 408 -14.22 -1.33 -1.92
N ALA A 409 -14.22 -0.08 -2.40
CA ALA A 409 -13.06 0.51 -3.08
C ALA A 409 -12.02 1.02 -2.07
N GLY A 410 -11.12 0.14 -1.63
CA GLY A 410 -9.96 0.51 -0.82
C GLY A 410 -8.78 1.01 -1.66
N ILE A 411 -8.19 2.15 -1.31
CA ILE A 411 -6.96 2.65 -1.96
C ILE A 411 -5.69 2.01 -1.39
N ALA A 412 -4.62 1.96 -2.18
CA ALA A 412 -3.33 1.42 -1.73
C ALA A 412 -2.68 2.24 -0.60
N SER A 413 -2.74 3.57 -0.68
CA SER A 413 -2.28 4.46 0.39
C SER A 413 -2.90 5.85 0.27
N PRO A 414 -3.32 6.48 1.38
CA PRO A 414 -3.77 7.87 1.40
C PRO A 414 -2.57 8.83 1.41
N SER A 415 -1.60 8.64 0.51
CA SER A 415 -0.38 9.43 0.44
C SER A 415 0.06 9.73 -0.99
N VAL A 416 0.99 10.69 -1.10
CA VAL A 416 1.73 10.97 -2.33
C VAL A 416 3.19 10.65 -2.04
N PRO A 417 3.69 9.47 -2.44
CA PRO A 417 5.10 9.11 -2.27
C PRO A 417 6.01 10.20 -2.81
N TRP A 418 6.98 10.60 -2.00
CA TRP A 418 7.92 11.69 -2.28
C TRP A 418 7.23 12.99 -2.73
N GLY A 419 6.06 13.31 -2.15
CA GLY A 419 5.27 14.44 -2.58
C GLY A 419 5.96 15.80 -2.41
N ASP A 420 6.97 15.89 -1.56
CA ASP A 420 7.89 17.03 -1.42
C ASP A 420 8.73 17.29 -2.69
N GLY A 421 8.83 16.30 -3.60
CA GLY A 421 9.37 16.42 -4.95
C GLY A 421 8.31 16.58 -6.05
N VAL A 422 7.01 16.45 -5.75
CA VAL A 422 5.92 16.42 -6.73
C VAL A 422 5.13 17.73 -6.74
N LEU A 423 5.15 18.44 -7.88
CA LEU A 423 4.43 19.71 -8.04
C LEU A 423 2.92 19.50 -8.23
N ALA A 424 2.11 20.13 -7.38
CA ALA A 424 0.66 20.19 -7.40
C ALA A 424 0.12 21.26 -8.37
N ARG A 425 0.56 21.26 -9.64
CA ARG A 425 0.24 22.31 -10.63
C ARG A 425 -0.93 22.01 -11.55
N GLU A 426 -1.28 20.73 -11.68
CA GLU A 426 -2.27 20.27 -12.64
C GLU A 426 -3.29 19.39 -11.90
N PRO A 427 -4.59 19.48 -12.21
CA PRO A 427 -5.64 18.69 -11.56
C PRO A 427 -5.66 17.27 -12.14
N ARG A 428 -4.53 16.59 -12.01
CA ARG A 428 -4.29 15.21 -12.44
C ARG A 428 -4.31 14.26 -11.25
N ASP A 429 -4.19 12.98 -11.55
CA ASP A 429 -4.03 11.91 -10.59
C ASP A 429 -2.63 11.92 -9.95
N TYR A 430 -2.57 11.81 -8.61
CA TYR A 430 -1.32 11.81 -7.84
C TYR A 430 -1.29 10.65 -6.84
N GLY A 431 -0.08 10.18 -6.54
CA GLY A 431 0.18 9.28 -5.42
C GLY A 431 -0.40 7.89 -5.60
N TYR A 432 -0.80 7.30 -4.47
CA TYR A 432 -1.28 5.90 -4.35
C TYR A 432 -2.80 5.84 -4.06
N ASN A 433 -3.53 6.89 -4.44
CA ASN A 433 -4.96 7.04 -4.18
C ASN A 433 -5.84 6.25 -5.18
N PHE A 434 -5.43 5.04 -5.59
CA PHE A 434 -6.13 4.21 -6.59
C PHE A 434 -6.34 2.79 -6.07
N VAL A 435 -7.19 2.04 -6.76
CA VAL A 435 -7.48 0.64 -6.41
C VAL A 435 -6.65 -0.28 -7.29
N TRP A 436 -5.78 -1.05 -6.65
CA TRP A 436 -5.13 -2.23 -7.23
C TRP A 436 -5.84 -3.49 -6.71
N SER A 437 -6.15 -4.42 -7.62
CA SER A 437 -6.73 -5.72 -7.24
C SER A 437 -5.84 -6.48 -6.24
N ARG A 438 -4.52 -6.45 -6.45
CA ARG A 438 -3.52 -7.01 -5.52
C ARG A 438 -3.61 -6.40 -4.13
N ASP A 439 -3.47 -5.09 -3.98
CA ASP A 439 -3.52 -4.41 -2.66
C ASP A 439 -4.88 -4.60 -1.97
N LEU A 440 -5.97 -4.62 -2.74
CA LEU A 440 -7.30 -4.86 -2.22
C LEU A 440 -7.49 -6.33 -1.77
N TYR A 441 -6.83 -7.29 -2.42
CA TYR A 441 -6.76 -8.68 -1.95
C TYR A 441 -6.02 -8.81 -0.61
N GLN A 442 -4.94 -8.04 -0.42
CA GLN A 442 -4.23 -8.01 0.86
C GLN A 442 -5.14 -7.47 1.95
N SER A 443 -5.80 -6.32 1.70
CA SER A 443 -6.80 -5.74 2.61
C SER A 443 -7.94 -6.71 2.91
N PHE A 444 -8.49 -7.37 1.88
CA PHE A 444 -9.51 -8.41 2.01
C PHE A 444 -9.07 -9.53 2.96
N SER A 445 -7.85 -10.04 2.80
CA SER A 445 -7.39 -11.17 3.63
C SER A 445 -7.27 -10.80 5.11
N ALA A 446 -6.92 -9.55 5.42
CA ALA A 446 -6.91 -9.02 6.78
C ALA A 446 -8.32 -8.77 7.33
N LEU A 447 -9.21 -8.16 6.53
CA LEU A 447 -10.63 -7.95 6.86
C LEU A 447 -11.33 -9.29 7.15
N ASP A 448 -11.06 -10.31 6.35
CA ASP A 448 -11.55 -11.67 6.54
C ASP A 448 -11.03 -12.29 7.86
N ALA A 449 -9.70 -12.22 8.08
CA ALA A 449 -9.06 -12.76 9.28
C ALA A 449 -9.59 -12.13 10.57
N MET A 450 -9.84 -10.81 10.57
CA MET A 450 -10.40 -10.11 11.73
C MET A 450 -11.93 -10.21 11.87
N GLY A 451 -12.60 -10.97 11.00
CA GLY A 451 -14.04 -11.25 11.10
C GLY A 451 -14.97 -10.13 10.62
N THR A 452 -14.43 -9.09 9.96
CA THR A 452 -15.20 -8.01 9.31
C THR A 452 -15.60 -8.45 7.90
N VAL A 453 -16.47 -9.47 7.84
CA VAL A 453 -16.83 -10.18 6.60
C VAL A 453 -17.63 -9.31 5.62
N GLU A 454 -18.39 -8.32 6.12
CA GLU A 454 -19.13 -7.37 5.27
C GLU A 454 -18.14 -6.56 4.42
N GLU A 455 -17.10 -6.01 5.03
CA GLU A 455 -16.06 -5.26 4.31
C GLU A 455 -15.24 -6.13 3.34
N ALA A 456 -14.92 -7.38 3.74
CA ALA A 456 -14.24 -8.33 2.84
C ALA A 456 -15.12 -8.69 1.62
N ARG A 457 -16.42 -8.85 1.84
CA ARG A 457 -17.39 -9.06 0.77
C ARG A 457 -17.45 -7.86 -0.17
N ASP A 458 -17.59 -6.65 0.37
CA ASP A 458 -17.73 -5.42 -0.43
C ASP A 458 -16.50 -5.21 -1.32
N ALA A 459 -15.29 -5.44 -0.80
CA ALA A 459 -14.07 -5.40 -1.59
C ALA A 459 -14.09 -6.39 -2.78
N THR A 460 -14.60 -7.60 -2.57
CA THR A 460 -14.73 -8.61 -3.64
C THR A 460 -15.80 -8.21 -4.66
N GLU A 461 -16.93 -7.70 -4.20
CA GLU A 461 -18.01 -7.21 -5.05
C GLU A 461 -17.55 -6.03 -5.90
N TYR A 462 -16.78 -5.10 -5.34
CA TYR A 462 -16.19 -3.98 -6.07
C TYR A 462 -15.35 -4.45 -7.26
N LEU A 463 -14.44 -5.40 -7.05
CA LEU A 463 -13.56 -5.89 -8.10
C LEU A 463 -14.34 -6.51 -9.27
N PHE A 464 -15.35 -7.33 -9.00
CA PHE A 464 -16.14 -7.95 -10.06
C PHE A 464 -17.16 -7.01 -10.71
N THR A 465 -17.76 -6.09 -9.96
CA THR A 465 -18.87 -5.27 -10.48
C THR A 465 -18.43 -3.92 -11.05
N THR A 466 -17.23 -3.47 -10.67
CA THR A 466 -16.73 -2.12 -11.02
C THR A 466 -15.39 -2.17 -11.76
N GLN A 467 -14.41 -2.96 -11.29
CA GLN A 467 -13.07 -2.98 -11.91
C GLN A 467 -12.95 -3.98 -13.08
N GLN A 468 -13.61 -5.13 -13.01
CA GLN A 468 -13.61 -6.15 -14.06
C GLN A 468 -14.30 -5.63 -15.33
N ASP A 469 -13.63 -5.79 -16.47
CA ASP A 469 -14.22 -5.47 -17.78
C ASP A 469 -15.03 -6.64 -18.37
N ASP A 470 -15.72 -6.39 -19.49
CA ASP A 470 -16.55 -7.40 -20.17
C ASP A 470 -15.77 -8.65 -20.66
N THR A 471 -14.44 -8.58 -20.74
CA THR A 471 -13.56 -9.68 -21.14
C THR A 471 -13.11 -10.55 -19.96
N GLY A 472 -13.37 -10.11 -18.73
CA GLY A 472 -12.86 -10.72 -17.50
C GLY A 472 -11.49 -10.20 -17.07
N PHE A 473 -10.97 -9.19 -17.75
CA PHE A 473 -9.71 -8.54 -17.41
C PHE A 473 -9.93 -7.55 -16.26
N LEU A 474 -8.96 -7.50 -15.35
CA LEU A 474 -8.84 -6.43 -14.37
C LEU A 474 -7.57 -5.65 -14.72
N PRO A 475 -7.68 -4.34 -15.02
CA PRO A 475 -6.52 -3.54 -15.37
C PRO A 475 -5.55 -3.42 -14.19
N GLN A 476 -4.31 -3.01 -14.47
CA GLN A 476 -3.29 -2.70 -13.46
C GLN A 476 -3.86 -1.92 -12.27
N ASN A 477 -4.57 -0.81 -12.51
CA ASN A 477 -5.32 -0.10 -11.49
C ASN A 477 -6.45 0.75 -12.06
N THR A 478 -7.37 1.17 -11.18
CA THR A 478 -8.49 2.04 -11.54
C THR A 478 -8.62 3.23 -10.59
N TYR A 479 -9.25 4.30 -11.10
CA TYR A 479 -9.97 5.23 -10.23
C TYR A 479 -11.07 4.48 -9.48
N LEU A 480 -11.60 5.06 -8.40
CA LEU A 480 -12.64 4.41 -7.58
C LEU A 480 -13.90 4.07 -8.39
N ASP A 481 -14.19 4.80 -9.47
CA ASP A 481 -15.34 4.56 -10.35
C ASP A 481 -15.12 3.46 -11.42
N GLY A 482 -14.00 2.72 -11.34
CA GLY A 482 -13.67 1.62 -12.26
C GLY A 482 -13.03 2.07 -13.57
N ARG A 483 -12.89 3.38 -13.82
CA ARG A 483 -12.13 3.85 -14.99
C ARG A 483 -10.67 3.41 -14.88
N THR A 484 -10.16 2.78 -15.93
CA THR A 484 -8.74 2.42 -16.04
C THR A 484 -7.86 3.66 -15.95
N ARG A 485 -6.89 3.62 -15.04
CA ARG A 485 -5.82 4.63 -14.98
C ARG A 485 -4.61 4.12 -15.74
N TRP A 486 -4.03 3.00 -15.28
CA TRP A 486 -3.04 2.24 -16.04
C TRP A 486 -3.62 0.89 -16.45
N GLY A 487 -3.31 0.47 -17.67
CA GLY A 487 -3.88 -0.71 -18.32
C GLY A 487 -2.88 -1.83 -18.57
N GLY A 488 -1.75 -1.87 -17.86
CA GLY A 488 -0.82 -2.99 -17.93
C GLY A 488 -1.49 -4.30 -17.51
N GLU A 489 -1.17 -5.41 -18.19
CA GLU A 489 -1.66 -6.73 -17.81
C GLU A 489 -0.82 -7.32 -16.68
N GLN A 490 -1.49 -7.57 -15.55
CA GLN A 490 -0.95 -8.26 -14.38
C GLN A 490 -1.87 -9.44 -14.07
N LEU A 491 -1.45 -10.66 -14.39
CA LEU A 491 -2.33 -11.83 -14.26
C LEU A 491 -2.66 -12.16 -12.80
N ASP A 492 -1.85 -11.72 -11.83
CA ASP A 492 -2.17 -11.79 -10.41
C ASP A 492 -3.38 -10.91 -10.05
N ASN A 493 -3.49 -9.70 -10.62
CA ASN A 493 -4.68 -8.84 -10.45
C ASN A 493 -5.96 -9.50 -10.99
N VAL A 494 -5.85 -10.36 -12.00
CA VAL A 494 -6.99 -11.13 -12.54
C VAL A 494 -7.31 -12.36 -11.67
N ALA A 495 -6.28 -12.95 -11.04
CA ALA A 495 -6.40 -14.17 -10.28
C ALA A 495 -6.89 -13.96 -8.83
N PHE A 496 -6.44 -12.92 -8.15
CA PHE A 496 -6.80 -12.68 -6.74
C PHE A 496 -8.32 -12.55 -6.49
N PRO A 497 -9.14 -11.88 -7.32
CA PRO A 497 -10.59 -11.86 -7.15
C PRO A 497 -11.23 -13.25 -7.15
N LEU A 498 -10.66 -14.20 -7.92
CA LEU A 498 -11.12 -15.59 -7.93
C LEU A 498 -10.80 -16.29 -6.60
N VAL A 499 -9.64 -15.99 -6.02
CA VAL A 499 -9.26 -16.47 -4.68
C VAL A 499 -10.20 -15.89 -3.63
N MET A 500 -10.46 -14.59 -3.66
CA MET A 500 -11.38 -13.91 -2.73
C MET A 500 -12.79 -14.54 -2.78
N ALA A 501 -13.36 -14.70 -3.97
CA ALA A 501 -14.66 -15.35 -4.14
C ALA A 501 -14.66 -16.80 -3.64
N GLY A 502 -13.57 -17.54 -3.87
CA GLY A 502 -13.40 -18.89 -3.35
C GLY A 502 -13.38 -18.94 -1.83
N GLN A 503 -12.65 -18.02 -1.18
CA GLN A 503 -12.57 -17.95 0.28
C GLN A 503 -13.90 -17.55 0.90
N LEU A 504 -14.60 -16.54 0.37
CA LEU A 504 -15.93 -16.16 0.84
C LEU A 504 -16.92 -17.33 0.79
N ALA A 505 -16.92 -18.10 -0.30
CA ALA A 505 -17.78 -19.27 -0.43
C ALA A 505 -17.39 -20.40 0.54
N VAL A 506 -16.09 -20.67 0.72
CA VAL A 506 -15.60 -21.78 1.57
C VAL A 506 -15.69 -21.47 3.06
N ARG A 507 -15.39 -20.23 3.48
CA ARG A 507 -15.28 -19.83 4.90
C ARG A 507 -16.60 -19.35 5.48
N HIS A 508 -17.43 -18.70 4.66
CA HIS A 508 -18.65 -18.03 5.12
C HIS A 508 -19.94 -18.58 4.52
N ASP A 509 -19.86 -19.65 3.71
CA ASP A 509 -21.01 -20.27 3.04
C ASP A 509 -21.82 -19.26 2.19
N LEU A 510 -21.13 -18.25 1.64
CA LEU A 510 -21.77 -17.23 0.80
C LEU A 510 -22.03 -17.79 -0.61
N ALA A 511 -23.31 -17.89 -0.96
CA ALA A 511 -23.74 -18.27 -2.29
C ALA A 511 -23.84 -17.04 -3.21
N PHE A 512 -23.64 -17.22 -4.52
CA PHE A 512 -23.82 -16.16 -5.53
C PHE A 512 -25.20 -15.47 -5.49
N ALA A 513 -26.23 -16.13 -4.93
CA ALA A 513 -27.55 -15.52 -4.80
C ALA A 513 -27.58 -14.35 -3.79
N ASP A 514 -26.59 -14.29 -2.90
CA ASP A 514 -26.47 -13.29 -1.85
C ASP A 514 -25.41 -12.24 -2.18
N LEU A 515 -24.77 -12.30 -3.35
CA LEU A 515 -23.66 -11.43 -3.77
C LEU A 515 -24.06 -10.52 -4.94
N ALA A 516 -23.36 -9.39 -5.11
CA ALA A 516 -23.57 -8.48 -6.23
C ALA A 516 -22.99 -8.99 -7.57
N TYR A 517 -22.09 -9.98 -7.52
CA TYR A 517 -21.55 -10.68 -8.69
C TYR A 517 -22.06 -12.13 -8.76
N ASP A 518 -21.91 -12.76 -9.91
CA ASP A 518 -22.33 -14.14 -10.16
C ASP A 518 -21.20 -15.01 -10.75
N TYR A 519 -21.50 -16.28 -11.00
CA TYR A 519 -20.54 -17.19 -11.60
C TYR A 519 -20.08 -16.76 -13.01
N ALA A 520 -20.84 -15.92 -13.73
CA ALA A 520 -20.39 -15.45 -15.04
C ALA A 520 -19.16 -14.54 -14.92
N HIS A 521 -19.13 -13.68 -13.90
CA HIS A 521 -17.97 -12.83 -13.58
C HIS A 521 -16.73 -13.69 -13.25
N VAL A 522 -16.89 -14.69 -12.37
CA VAL A 522 -15.82 -15.65 -12.02
C VAL A 522 -15.32 -16.38 -13.26
N ARG A 523 -16.25 -16.87 -14.10
CA ARG A 523 -15.93 -17.57 -15.35
C ARG A 523 -15.16 -16.68 -16.33
N GLN A 524 -15.51 -15.40 -16.45
CA GLN A 524 -14.84 -14.47 -17.36
C GLN A 524 -13.36 -14.30 -17.01
N SER A 525 -13.02 -14.01 -15.75
CA SER A 525 -11.61 -13.92 -15.32
C SER A 525 -10.87 -15.24 -15.40
N ALA A 526 -11.49 -16.36 -14.98
CA ALA A 526 -10.84 -17.67 -15.11
C ALA A 526 -10.57 -18.05 -16.57
N ASP A 527 -11.50 -17.73 -17.48
CA ASP A 527 -11.30 -17.90 -18.92
C ASP A 527 -10.21 -16.97 -19.48
N TYR A 528 -10.06 -15.77 -18.93
CA TYR A 528 -8.97 -14.85 -19.28
C TYR A 528 -7.61 -15.45 -18.91
N LEU A 529 -7.44 -15.93 -17.68
CA LEU A 529 -6.20 -16.60 -17.23
C LEU A 529 -5.84 -17.78 -18.12
N VAL A 530 -6.79 -18.68 -18.42
CA VAL A 530 -6.52 -19.84 -19.28
C VAL A 530 -6.01 -19.43 -20.66
N ARG A 531 -6.48 -18.31 -21.20
CA ARG A 531 -6.11 -17.84 -22.54
C ARG A 531 -4.74 -17.14 -22.57
N ASN A 532 -4.43 -16.37 -21.53
CA ASN A 532 -3.28 -15.45 -21.55
C ASN A 532 -2.08 -15.96 -20.74
N GLY A 533 -2.32 -16.68 -19.64
CA GLY A 533 -1.27 -17.24 -18.79
C GLY A 533 -0.54 -18.45 -19.41
N PRO A 534 0.61 -18.86 -18.85
CA PRO A 534 1.13 -18.46 -17.52
C PRO A 534 2.21 -17.35 -17.54
N SER A 535 2.51 -16.78 -18.70
CA SER A 535 3.39 -15.59 -18.77
C SER A 535 2.52 -14.35 -18.57
N THR A 536 2.98 -13.40 -17.76
CA THR A 536 2.33 -12.10 -17.54
C THR A 536 3.08 -10.98 -18.28
N GLU A 537 2.39 -9.90 -18.68
CA GLU A 537 3.09 -8.72 -19.22
C GLU A 537 3.83 -7.94 -18.13
N GLN A 538 3.34 -8.01 -16.89
CA GLN A 538 3.96 -7.44 -15.69
C GLN A 538 3.75 -8.38 -14.49
N GLU A 539 4.81 -8.60 -13.70
CA GLU A 539 4.68 -9.21 -12.37
C GLU A 539 4.27 -8.16 -11.30
N ARG A 540 4.20 -8.57 -10.03
CA ARG A 540 3.62 -7.77 -8.93
C ARG A 540 4.27 -6.40 -8.71
N TRP A 541 5.52 -6.19 -9.15
CA TRP A 541 6.18 -4.88 -9.10
C TRP A 541 5.88 -3.96 -10.28
N GLU A 542 5.07 -4.42 -11.23
CA GLU A 542 4.56 -3.62 -12.35
C GLU A 542 5.63 -3.20 -13.36
N GLU A 543 6.75 -3.92 -13.40
CA GLU A 543 7.94 -3.51 -14.15
C GLU A 543 8.21 -4.39 -15.37
N GLU A 544 8.14 -5.71 -15.21
CA GLU A 544 8.75 -6.65 -16.14
C GLU A 544 7.82 -7.82 -16.49
N GLY A 545 7.84 -8.25 -17.76
CA GLY A 545 7.05 -9.37 -18.26
C GLY A 545 7.84 -10.68 -18.40
N GLY A 546 7.10 -11.80 -18.33
CA GLY A 546 7.64 -13.16 -18.39
C GLY A 546 6.93 -14.15 -17.46
N TYR A 547 7.62 -15.24 -17.14
CA TYR A 547 7.18 -16.28 -16.22
C TYR A 547 7.68 -15.95 -14.81
N SER A 548 6.78 -15.48 -13.94
CA SER A 548 7.09 -15.15 -12.55
C SER A 548 6.52 -16.22 -11.61
N PRO A 549 7.30 -16.80 -10.68
CA PRO A 549 6.77 -17.75 -9.71
C PRO A 549 5.69 -17.13 -8.83
N SER A 550 5.78 -15.82 -8.53
CA SER A 550 4.76 -15.08 -7.76
C SER A 550 3.43 -15.00 -8.51
N THR A 551 3.45 -14.50 -9.76
CA THR A 551 2.23 -14.38 -10.56
C THR A 551 1.61 -15.74 -10.87
N ILE A 552 2.42 -16.74 -11.23
CA ILE A 552 1.91 -18.07 -11.54
C ILE A 552 1.30 -18.74 -10.29
N ALA A 553 1.82 -18.45 -9.08
CA ALA A 553 1.20 -18.90 -7.84
C ALA A 553 -0.23 -18.34 -7.69
N ALA A 554 -0.41 -17.03 -7.89
CA ALA A 554 -1.73 -16.40 -7.87
C ALA A 554 -2.66 -17.02 -8.93
N GLU A 555 -2.18 -17.20 -10.16
CA GLU A 555 -2.91 -17.82 -11.26
C GLU A 555 -3.40 -19.25 -10.95
N ILE A 556 -2.52 -20.10 -10.38
CA ILE A 556 -2.88 -21.46 -9.95
C ILE A 556 -3.96 -21.39 -8.86
N ALA A 557 -3.77 -20.55 -7.84
CA ALA A 557 -4.72 -20.40 -6.75
C ALA A 557 -6.10 -19.90 -7.22
N GLY A 558 -6.11 -18.92 -8.14
CA GLY A 558 -7.30 -18.38 -8.76
C GLY A 558 -8.06 -19.42 -9.59
N LEU A 559 -7.36 -20.20 -10.42
CA LEU A 559 -7.97 -21.26 -11.22
C LEU A 559 -8.51 -22.42 -10.38
N VAL A 560 -7.82 -22.82 -9.31
CA VAL A 560 -8.36 -23.84 -8.39
C VAL A 560 -9.61 -23.32 -7.68
N SER A 561 -9.60 -22.07 -7.22
CA SER A 561 -10.75 -21.43 -6.59
C SER A 561 -11.94 -21.33 -7.56
N ALA A 562 -11.70 -20.89 -8.80
CA ALA A 562 -12.70 -20.87 -9.86
C ALA A 562 -13.23 -22.27 -10.20
N GLY A 563 -12.36 -23.28 -10.23
CA GLY A 563 -12.74 -24.68 -10.44
C GLY A 563 -13.65 -25.23 -9.34
N ALA A 564 -13.40 -24.85 -8.08
CA ALA A 564 -14.24 -25.20 -6.95
C ALA A 564 -15.62 -24.50 -7.03
N LEU A 565 -15.64 -23.20 -7.32
CA LEU A 565 -16.87 -22.44 -7.55
C LEU A 565 -17.67 -22.95 -8.76
N ALA A 566 -17.00 -23.39 -9.81
CA ALA A 566 -17.65 -24.03 -10.96
C ALA A 566 -18.41 -25.30 -10.55
N LEU A 567 -17.83 -26.13 -9.67
CA LEU A 567 -18.51 -27.31 -9.14
C LEU A 567 -19.70 -26.95 -8.24
N SER A 568 -19.63 -25.85 -7.49
CA SER A 568 -20.73 -25.42 -6.60
C SER A 568 -22.00 -25.05 -7.39
N VAL A 569 -21.85 -24.59 -8.64
CA VAL A 569 -22.97 -24.28 -9.55
C VAL A 569 -23.23 -25.36 -10.61
N GLY A 570 -22.51 -26.49 -10.58
CA GLY A 570 -22.64 -27.60 -11.53
C GLY A 570 -22.02 -27.36 -12.92
N ALA A 571 -21.13 -26.37 -13.06
CA ALA A 571 -20.37 -26.06 -14.27
C ALA A 571 -19.14 -27.00 -14.41
N GLU A 572 -19.40 -28.31 -14.49
CA GLU A 572 -18.35 -29.35 -14.45
C GLU A 572 -17.32 -29.26 -15.59
N THR A 573 -17.72 -28.77 -16.76
CA THR A 573 -16.84 -28.55 -17.92
C THR A 573 -15.77 -27.51 -17.61
N ASP A 574 -16.19 -26.41 -16.98
CA ASP A 574 -15.32 -25.31 -16.60
C ASP A 574 -14.39 -25.78 -15.48
N ALA A 575 -14.95 -26.46 -14.46
CA ALA A 575 -14.18 -27.05 -13.36
C ALA A 575 -13.05 -27.97 -13.85
N LEU A 576 -13.36 -28.90 -14.76
CA LEU A 576 -12.36 -29.83 -15.29
C LEU A 576 -11.21 -29.08 -15.97
N LEU A 577 -11.54 -28.01 -16.70
CA LEU A 577 -10.53 -27.26 -17.43
C LEU A 577 -9.69 -26.37 -16.50
N TYR A 578 -10.30 -25.63 -15.57
CA TYR A 578 -9.56 -24.77 -14.65
C TYR A 578 -8.64 -25.58 -13.73
N LEU A 579 -9.15 -26.66 -13.12
CA LEU A 579 -8.35 -27.56 -12.29
C LEU A 579 -7.25 -28.25 -13.08
N GLY A 580 -7.53 -28.65 -14.33
CA GLY A 580 -6.53 -29.26 -15.21
C GLY A 580 -5.40 -28.29 -15.59
N VAL A 581 -5.73 -27.04 -15.90
CA VAL A 581 -4.74 -26.01 -16.25
C VAL A 581 -3.89 -25.65 -15.03
N ALA A 582 -4.52 -25.44 -13.87
CA ALA A 582 -3.81 -25.18 -12.62
C ALA A 582 -2.81 -26.31 -12.28
N ASP A 583 -3.26 -27.57 -12.39
CA ASP A 583 -2.38 -28.72 -12.16
C ASP A 583 -1.23 -28.79 -13.15
N HIS A 584 -1.45 -28.45 -14.42
CA HIS A 584 -0.40 -28.39 -15.43
C HIS A 584 0.62 -27.29 -15.10
N TRP A 585 0.17 -26.08 -14.78
CA TRP A 585 1.05 -24.97 -14.42
C TRP A 585 1.85 -25.26 -13.16
N ARG A 586 1.22 -25.80 -12.11
CA ARG A 586 1.92 -26.26 -10.91
C ARG A 586 3.09 -27.19 -11.26
N GLN A 587 2.98 -28.04 -12.27
CA GLN A 587 4.10 -28.94 -12.64
C GLN A 587 5.25 -28.24 -13.35
N GLN A 588 4.93 -27.17 -14.07
CA GLN A 588 5.86 -26.53 -14.98
C GLN A 588 6.55 -25.32 -14.36
N VAL A 589 6.01 -24.75 -13.27
CA VAL A 589 6.63 -23.61 -12.58
C VAL A 589 8.13 -23.82 -12.33
N PRO A 590 8.61 -24.94 -11.74
CA PRO A 590 10.06 -25.16 -11.57
C PRO A 590 10.82 -25.13 -12.92
N GLU A 591 10.28 -25.76 -13.96
CA GLU A 591 10.92 -25.81 -15.28
C GLU A 591 10.99 -24.44 -15.97
N TRP A 592 10.04 -23.55 -15.66
CA TRP A 592 9.98 -22.22 -16.25
C TRP A 592 10.74 -21.16 -15.46
N THR A 593 10.87 -21.33 -14.14
CA THR A 593 11.29 -20.23 -13.25
C THR A 593 12.42 -20.59 -12.28
N ALA A 594 12.93 -21.82 -12.28
CA ALA A 594 14.08 -22.21 -11.46
C ALA A 594 15.31 -22.50 -12.33
N THR A 595 16.43 -21.85 -12.01
CA THR A 595 17.70 -22.06 -12.70
C THR A 595 18.48 -23.21 -12.08
N GLU A 596 19.14 -24.03 -12.90
CA GLU A 596 20.14 -25.02 -12.47
C GLU A 596 21.58 -24.53 -12.70
N THR A 597 21.76 -23.35 -13.33
CA THR A 597 23.05 -22.85 -13.81
C THR A 597 23.44 -21.47 -13.30
N GLY A 598 22.55 -20.81 -12.55
CA GLY A 598 22.81 -19.52 -11.92
C GLY A 598 23.89 -19.57 -10.86
N SER A 599 24.52 -18.43 -10.55
CA SER A 599 25.72 -18.40 -9.70
C SER A 599 25.45 -18.09 -8.21
N LEU A 600 24.18 -17.92 -7.81
CA LEU A 600 23.81 -17.59 -6.43
C LEU A 600 23.80 -18.82 -5.49
N ALA A 601 23.67 -20.04 -6.03
CA ALA A 601 23.79 -21.30 -5.29
C ALA A 601 24.28 -22.44 -6.22
N ASP A 602 24.81 -23.52 -5.64
CA ASP A 602 25.21 -24.73 -6.40
C ASP A 602 23.99 -25.62 -6.74
N GLU A 603 22.95 -25.56 -5.91
CA GLU A 603 21.65 -26.22 -6.09
C GLU A 603 20.66 -25.33 -6.86
N PRO A 604 19.62 -25.90 -7.51
CA PRO A 604 18.62 -25.11 -8.23
C PRO A 604 17.84 -24.16 -7.32
N TYR A 605 17.50 -22.97 -7.83
CA TYR A 605 16.74 -21.94 -7.11
C TYR A 605 15.82 -21.15 -8.04
N TYR A 606 14.74 -20.60 -7.48
CA TYR A 606 13.83 -19.72 -8.19
C TYR A 606 14.45 -18.35 -8.47
N VAL A 607 14.26 -17.84 -9.68
CA VAL A 607 14.61 -16.47 -10.07
C VAL A 607 13.36 -15.59 -10.07
N ARG A 608 13.53 -14.26 -10.06
CA ARG A 608 12.41 -13.30 -10.04
C ARG A 608 11.42 -13.52 -11.17
N ILE A 609 11.92 -13.54 -12.40
CA ILE A 609 11.11 -13.63 -13.62
C ILE A 609 11.99 -14.06 -14.80
N VAL A 610 11.46 -14.95 -15.64
CA VAL A 610 12.15 -15.46 -16.83
C VAL A 610 11.43 -15.01 -18.09
N GLY A 611 12.13 -14.40 -19.04
CA GLY A 611 11.50 -13.79 -20.22
C GLY A 611 10.74 -14.77 -21.11
N ASP A 612 11.33 -15.93 -21.43
CA ASP A 612 10.79 -16.92 -22.36
C ASP A 612 10.42 -18.27 -21.71
N GLY A 613 10.59 -18.37 -20.39
CA GLY A 613 10.35 -19.59 -19.62
C GLY A 613 11.47 -20.62 -19.74
N VAL A 614 12.68 -20.21 -20.15
CA VAL A 614 13.89 -21.04 -20.18
C VAL A 614 14.94 -20.47 -19.20
N PRO A 615 14.90 -20.86 -17.91
CA PRO A 615 15.66 -20.20 -16.85
C PRO A 615 17.19 -20.31 -16.95
N ASP A 616 17.72 -21.24 -17.77
CA ASP A 616 19.16 -21.52 -17.90
C ASP A 616 19.82 -20.95 -19.16
N ASP A 617 19.13 -20.08 -19.88
CA ASP A 617 19.74 -19.38 -21.02
C ASP A 617 20.75 -18.29 -20.55
N ASP A 618 21.29 -17.51 -21.49
CA ASP A 618 22.19 -16.38 -21.19
C ASP A 618 21.49 -15.02 -21.34
N SER A 619 20.16 -14.99 -21.16
CA SER A 619 19.37 -13.78 -21.27
C SER A 619 19.70 -12.78 -20.16
N THR A 620 19.71 -11.51 -20.55
CA THR A 620 19.94 -10.38 -19.64
C THR A 620 18.76 -9.43 -19.69
N ARG A 621 18.46 -8.80 -18.56
CA ARG A 621 17.37 -7.85 -18.39
C ARG A 621 17.88 -6.51 -17.89
N ALA A 622 17.41 -5.43 -18.52
CA ALA A 622 17.65 -4.07 -18.04
C ALA A 622 16.54 -3.72 -17.05
N LEU A 623 16.89 -3.58 -15.77
CA LEU A 623 15.91 -3.35 -14.71
C LEU A 623 15.34 -1.93 -14.75
N ALA A 624 14.09 -1.80 -14.32
CA ALA A 624 13.40 -0.53 -14.21
C ALA A 624 14.07 0.45 -13.22
N ASN A 625 13.58 1.70 -13.20
CA ASN A 625 13.93 2.70 -12.18
C ASN A 625 15.44 2.99 -12.05
N GLY A 626 16.17 2.97 -13.18
CA GLY A 626 17.62 3.21 -13.18
C GLY A 626 18.45 2.02 -12.69
N GLY A 627 17.84 0.85 -12.51
CA GLY A 627 18.51 -0.38 -12.14
C GLY A 627 19.53 -0.86 -13.19
N PRO A 628 20.43 -1.78 -12.80
CA PRO A 628 21.44 -2.33 -13.69
C PRO A 628 20.84 -3.27 -14.75
N THR A 629 21.65 -3.60 -15.76
CA THR A 629 21.39 -4.76 -16.63
C THR A 629 22.07 -5.98 -16.04
N LEU A 630 21.29 -7.01 -15.69
CA LEU A 630 21.77 -8.25 -15.06
C LEU A 630 21.36 -9.47 -15.89
N ASP A 631 22.07 -10.57 -15.68
CA ASP A 631 21.65 -11.90 -16.13
C ASP A 631 20.40 -12.32 -15.32
N GLU A 632 19.37 -12.88 -15.96
CA GLU A 632 18.11 -13.21 -15.27
C GLU A 632 18.32 -14.16 -14.08
N ARG A 633 19.34 -15.02 -14.15
CA ARG A 633 19.70 -15.98 -13.08
C ARG A 633 20.28 -15.34 -11.82
N GLU A 634 20.68 -14.08 -11.92
CA GLU A 634 21.30 -13.33 -10.82
C GLU A 634 20.29 -12.40 -10.13
N ILE A 635 19.01 -12.46 -10.52
CA ILE A 635 17.95 -11.60 -10.01
C ILE A 635 17.05 -12.43 -9.07
N ALA A 636 17.43 -12.52 -7.81
CA ALA A 636 16.61 -13.13 -6.77
C ALA A 636 15.48 -12.18 -6.30
N ASP A 637 14.30 -12.75 -6.03
CA ASP A 637 13.10 -12.10 -5.46
C ASP A 637 12.40 -13.13 -4.56
N ALA A 638 11.84 -12.69 -3.43
CA ALA A 638 11.15 -13.57 -2.47
C ALA A 638 9.75 -14.03 -2.95
N GLY A 639 9.29 -13.60 -4.13
CA GLY A 639 7.94 -13.83 -4.63
C GLY A 639 7.60 -15.29 -4.90
N PHE A 640 8.58 -16.20 -4.96
CA PHE A 640 8.31 -17.63 -4.96
C PHE A 640 7.67 -18.11 -3.65
N LEU A 641 7.76 -17.37 -2.54
CA LEU A 641 7.09 -17.70 -1.28
C LEU A 641 5.55 -17.73 -1.43
N GLU A 642 5.00 -17.03 -2.42
CA GLU A 642 3.57 -17.11 -2.77
C GLU A 642 3.14 -18.55 -3.12
N LEU A 643 4.05 -19.39 -3.62
CA LEU A 643 3.80 -20.81 -3.89
C LEU A 643 3.49 -21.59 -2.60
N VAL A 644 4.11 -21.22 -1.49
CA VAL A 644 3.87 -21.82 -0.17
C VAL A 644 2.65 -21.17 0.47
N ARG A 645 2.62 -19.84 0.52
CA ARG A 645 1.56 -19.04 1.13
C ARG A 645 0.17 -19.36 0.55
N LEU A 646 0.08 -19.60 -0.77
CA LEU A 646 -1.16 -19.98 -1.44
C LEU A 646 -1.44 -21.50 -1.43
N GLY A 647 -0.62 -22.31 -0.75
CA GLY A 647 -0.84 -23.74 -0.52
C GLY A 647 -0.54 -24.65 -1.72
N ILE A 648 0.34 -24.22 -2.64
CA ILE A 648 0.66 -24.95 -3.88
C ILE A 648 1.80 -25.95 -3.66
N TYR A 649 2.82 -25.51 -2.92
CA TYR A 649 3.97 -26.30 -2.52
C TYR A 649 4.14 -26.29 -1.00
N PRO A 650 4.67 -27.36 -0.41
CA PRO A 650 4.96 -27.38 1.02
C PRO A 650 6.19 -26.51 1.31
N ALA A 651 6.24 -25.92 2.50
CA ALA A 651 7.34 -25.04 2.93
C ALA A 651 8.70 -25.75 3.04
N ASP A 652 8.69 -27.09 3.21
CA ASP A 652 9.87 -27.94 3.32
C ASP A 652 10.36 -28.52 1.98
N ASP A 653 9.80 -28.09 0.84
CA ASP A 653 10.30 -28.45 -0.49
C ASP A 653 11.77 -27.99 -0.68
N ASP A 654 12.64 -28.88 -1.18
CA ASP A 654 14.08 -28.62 -1.30
C ASP A 654 14.39 -27.38 -2.17
N LEU A 655 13.62 -27.15 -3.24
CA LEU A 655 13.80 -25.99 -4.12
C LEU A 655 13.35 -24.71 -3.44
N ILE A 656 12.26 -24.75 -2.66
CA ILE A 656 11.81 -23.62 -1.84
C ILE A 656 12.88 -23.26 -0.81
N ARG A 657 13.40 -24.23 -0.06
CA ARG A 657 14.43 -24.00 0.98
C ARG A 657 15.70 -23.39 0.40
N THR A 658 16.20 -23.94 -0.71
CA THR A 658 17.36 -23.39 -1.42
C THR A 658 17.11 -21.95 -1.87
N SER A 659 15.91 -21.66 -2.37
CA SER A 659 15.55 -20.30 -2.81
C SER A 659 15.43 -19.31 -1.63
N VAL A 660 14.99 -19.76 -0.46
CA VAL A 660 14.98 -18.95 0.77
C VAL A 660 16.40 -18.59 1.19
N GLU A 661 17.32 -19.55 1.19
CA GLU A 661 18.74 -19.32 1.47
C GLU A 661 19.33 -18.28 0.50
N VAL A 662 19.06 -18.40 -0.81
CA VAL A 662 19.49 -17.43 -1.82
C VAL A 662 18.93 -16.03 -1.55
N VAL A 663 17.66 -15.90 -1.21
CA VAL A 663 17.04 -14.60 -0.89
C VAL A 663 17.62 -13.99 0.37
N ASP A 664 17.80 -14.79 1.42
CA ASP A 664 18.37 -14.34 2.68
C ASP A 664 19.84 -13.89 2.49
N ASP A 665 20.62 -14.57 1.65
CA ASP A 665 22.01 -14.20 1.37
C ASP A 665 22.15 -12.96 0.46
N THR A 666 21.17 -12.68 -0.40
CA THR A 666 21.31 -11.66 -1.45
C THR A 666 20.59 -10.35 -1.16
N ILE A 667 19.43 -10.38 -0.50
CA ILE A 667 18.55 -9.22 -0.37
C ILE A 667 18.03 -8.96 1.05
N ARG A 668 18.43 -9.74 2.06
CA ARG A 668 18.17 -9.46 3.49
C ARG A 668 19.15 -8.43 4.03
N VAL A 669 18.67 -7.58 4.94
CA VAL A 669 19.46 -6.63 5.71
C VAL A 669 18.95 -6.62 7.15
N GLU A 670 19.85 -6.83 8.11
CA GLU A 670 19.55 -6.63 9.54
C GLU A 670 19.38 -5.14 9.83
N THR A 671 18.37 -4.78 10.62
CA THR A 671 18.17 -3.41 11.11
C THR A 671 18.06 -3.41 12.64
N PRO A 672 18.13 -2.24 13.30
CA PRO A 672 17.83 -2.16 14.73
C PRO A 672 16.45 -2.69 15.12
N ASN A 673 15.50 -2.69 14.18
CA ASN A 673 14.11 -3.12 14.36
C ASN A 673 13.87 -4.57 13.89
N GLY A 674 14.94 -5.32 13.56
CA GLY A 674 14.85 -6.68 13.01
C GLY A 674 15.20 -6.75 11.52
N PRO A 675 15.17 -7.95 10.91
CA PRO A 675 15.54 -8.12 9.52
C PRO A 675 14.49 -7.51 8.58
N GLY A 676 14.95 -6.93 7.48
CA GLY A 676 14.12 -6.48 6.35
C GLY A 676 14.72 -6.94 5.02
N TRP A 677 13.91 -6.98 3.96
CA TRP A 677 14.34 -7.43 2.63
C TRP A 677 14.07 -6.36 1.57
N TYR A 678 14.92 -6.28 0.55
CA TYR A 678 14.57 -5.57 -0.69
C TYR A 678 13.56 -6.39 -1.50
N ARG A 679 12.94 -5.77 -2.52
CA ARG A 679 12.06 -6.48 -3.46
C ARG A 679 12.83 -7.56 -4.23
N TYR A 680 13.94 -7.15 -4.85
CA TYR A 680 14.80 -8.02 -5.65
C TYR A 680 16.21 -7.44 -5.84
N VAL A 681 17.14 -8.26 -6.33
CA VAL A 681 18.53 -7.84 -6.62
C VAL A 681 18.57 -6.78 -7.72
N GLY A 682 19.15 -5.61 -7.43
CA GLY A 682 19.30 -4.51 -8.39
C GLY A 682 18.12 -3.56 -8.46
N ASP A 683 17.20 -3.61 -7.49
CA ASP A 683 16.07 -2.69 -7.38
C ASP A 683 16.49 -1.21 -7.31
N GLY A 684 15.85 -0.38 -8.14
CA GLY A 684 16.05 1.06 -8.27
C GLY A 684 14.92 1.94 -7.71
N TYR A 685 13.83 1.37 -7.20
CA TYR A 685 12.63 2.12 -6.76
C TYR A 685 12.75 2.63 -5.33
N GLY A 686 13.48 3.72 -5.16
CA GLY A 686 13.61 4.39 -3.86
C GLY A 686 14.53 5.61 -3.96
N GLU A 687 14.87 6.18 -2.81
CA GLU A 687 15.70 7.38 -2.73
C GLU A 687 17.08 7.19 -3.40
N GLY A 688 17.76 8.29 -3.70
CA GLY A 688 19.15 8.26 -4.15
C GLY A 688 20.16 8.01 -3.02
N GLU A 689 21.44 7.86 -3.38
CA GLU A 689 22.53 7.69 -2.39
C GLU A 689 22.60 8.83 -1.38
N SER A 690 22.26 10.05 -1.78
CA SER A 690 22.23 11.22 -0.89
C SER A 690 20.97 11.31 -0.02
N GLY A 691 20.07 10.32 -0.06
CA GLY A 691 18.73 10.36 0.56
C GLY A 691 17.69 11.19 -0.20
N ALA A 692 18.02 11.65 -1.41
CA ALA A 692 17.13 12.49 -2.20
C ALA A 692 15.89 11.73 -2.70
N PRO A 693 14.70 12.39 -2.74
CA PRO A 693 13.45 11.74 -3.11
C PRO A 693 13.47 11.18 -4.54
N PHE A 694 12.76 10.07 -4.75
CA PHE A 694 12.46 9.56 -6.09
C PHE A 694 11.31 10.37 -6.73
N PRO A 695 11.32 10.66 -8.04
CA PRO A 695 12.35 10.36 -9.05
C PRO A 695 13.34 11.52 -9.24
N VAL A 696 13.48 12.43 -8.27
CA VAL A 696 14.33 13.62 -8.39
C VAL A 696 15.82 13.23 -8.44
N ALA A 697 16.21 12.17 -7.74
CA ALA A 697 17.56 11.63 -7.76
C ALA A 697 17.96 11.04 -9.13
N THR A 698 19.24 11.17 -9.49
CA THR A 698 19.78 10.68 -10.78
C THR A 698 20.26 9.23 -10.73
N GLU A 699 20.54 8.71 -9.55
CA GLU A 699 20.95 7.33 -9.27
C GLU A 699 20.15 6.88 -8.05
N THR A 700 19.15 6.03 -8.26
CA THR A 700 18.14 5.62 -7.29
C THR A 700 18.36 4.16 -6.88
N ARG A 701 17.89 3.81 -5.68
CA ARG A 701 17.99 2.44 -5.16
C ARG A 701 16.77 2.12 -4.33
N GLY A 702 16.20 0.94 -4.56
CA GLY A 702 15.14 0.40 -3.71
C GLY A 702 15.61 0.22 -2.27
N ARG A 703 14.68 0.31 -1.33
CA ARG A 703 14.94 0.18 0.10
C ARG A 703 14.27 -1.08 0.66
N LEU A 704 14.35 -1.29 1.98
CA LEU A 704 13.77 -2.47 2.60
C LEU A 704 12.26 -2.28 2.71
N TRP A 705 11.49 -3.32 2.41
CA TRP A 705 10.03 -3.27 2.51
C TRP A 705 9.60 -4.05 3.75
N PRO A 706 8.94 -3.42 4.74
CA PRO A 706 8.47 -4.11 5.94
C PRO A 706 7.62 -5.34 5.64
N ILE A 707 6.77 -5.30 4.60
CA ILE A 707 5.89 -6.41 4.20
C ILE A 707 6.62 -7.75 4.07
N PHE A 708 7.88 -7.77 3.62
CA PHE A 708 8.59 -9.03 3.41
C PHE A 708 9.04 -9.69 4.71
N SER A 709 9.19 -8.93 5.79
CA SER A 709 9.33 -9.53 7.13
C SER A 709 8.07 -10.33 7.48
N GLY A 710 6.89 -9.84 7.07
CA GLY A 710 5.63 -10.55 7.21
C GLY A 710 5.47 -11.76 6.29
N GLU A 711 5.77 -11.62 4.98
CA GLU A 711 5.73 -12.74 4.03
C GLU A 711 6.72 -13.85 4.44
N ARG A 712 7.92 -13.46 4.91
CA ARG A 712 8.93 -14.38 5.46
C ARG A 712 8.44 -15.09 6.72
N ALA A 713 7.69 -14.41 7.58
CA ALA A 713 7.09 -14.98 8.78
C ALA A 713 5.98 -15.99 8.46
N GLU A 714 5.14 -15.71 7.46
CA GLU A 714 4.12 -16.67 6.98
C GLU A 714 4.77 -17.95 6.44
N TYR A 715 5.92 -17.84 5.77
CA TYR A 715 6.71 -19.02 5.40
C TYR A 715 7.22 -19.81 6.62
N GLU A 716 7.77 -19.15 7.64
CA GLU A 716 8.24 -19.85 8.86
C GLU A 716 7.10 -20.48 9.66
N LEU A 717 5.90 -19.88 9.63
CA LEU A 717 4.69 -20.50 10.17
C LEU A 717 4.35 -21.78 9.40
N ALA A 718 4.26 -21.71 8.07
CA ALA A 718 3.95 -22.87 7.23
C ALA A 718 5.00 -23.99 7.33
N ARG A 719 6.26 -23.63 7.62
CA ARG A 719 7.36 -24.60 7.87
C ARG A 719 7.23 -25.32 9.21
N GLY A 720 6.47 -24.76 10.16
CA GLY A 720 6.27 -25.32 11.50
C GLY A 720 7.49 -25.17 12.39
N SER A 721 7.95 -23.93 12.63
CA SER A 721 9.02 -23.64 13.59
C SER A 721 8.78 -24.38 14.92
N GLU A 722 9.74 -25.23 15.30
CA GLU A 722 9.68 -25.97 16.56
C GLU A 722 9.76 -24.96 17.71
N ASP A 723 8.66 -24.76 18.44
CA ASP A 723 8.71 -24.12 19.76
C ASP A 723 9.62 -24.97 20.67
N GLU A 724 10.89 -24.56 20.81
CA GLU A 724 11.84 -25.09 21.81
C GLU A 724 11.43 -24.70 23.24
N THR A 725 10.18 -24.94 23.64
CA THR A 725 9.69 -24.72 25.01
C THR A 725 9.20 -26.00 25.70
N SER A 726 9.67 -27.18 25.29
CA SER A 726 9.22 -28.46 25.89
C SER A 726 10.30 -29.47 26.32
N GLU A 727 11.54 -29.05 26.60
CA GLU A 727 12.54 -29.91 27.26
C GLU A 727 12.98 -29.46 28.67
N GLU A 728 12.09 -28.88 29.48
CA GLU A 728 12.26 -28.91 30.95
C GLU A 728 11.35 -29.98 31.57
N GLY A 729 11.75 -31.24 31.46
CA GLY A 729 10.95 -32.30 32.09
C GLY A 729 11.40 -33.72 31.86
N THR A 730 12.59 -34.09 32.34
CA THR A 730 12.84 -35.32 33.14
C THR A 730 14.33 -35.69 33.12
N ARG A 731 15.03 -35.40 34.22
CA ARG A 731 16.21 -36.20 34.59
C ARG A 731 16.09 -36.64 36.03
N GLU A 732 15.87 -37.95 36.16
CA GLU A 732 15.80 -38.71 37.40
C GLU A 732 17.09 -38.59 38.23
N GLU A 733 16.90 -38.63 39.55
CA GLU A 733 17.93 -38.66 40.58
C GLU A 733 18.93 -39.82 40.37
N GLU A 734 20.22 -39.51 40.19
CA GLU A 734 21.29 -40.39 40.68
C GLU A 734 22.35 -39.59 41.45
N THR A 735 22.55 -40.03 42.68
CA THR A 735 23.49 -39.50 43.67
C THR A 735 24.92 -39.99 43.43
N SER A 736 25.92 -39.09 43.40
CA SER A 736 27.25 -39.36 43.97
C SER A 736 28.15 -38.10 44.10
N GLU A 737 28.51 -37.81 45.35
CA GLU A 737 29.82 -37.38 45.89
C GLU A 737 30.66 -36.29 45.17
N GLU A 738 30.60 -35.08 45.76
CA GLU A 738 31.73 -34.29 46.30
C GLU A 738 33.00 -34.09 45.42
N GLU A 739 33.14 -32.91 44.81
CA GLU A 739 34.39 -32.15 44.86
C GLU A 739 34.16 -30.64 44.60
N THR A 740 34.65 -29.83 45.54
CA THR A 740 34.61 -28.37 45.53
C THR A 740 35.59 -27.79 44.51
N ARG A 741 35.11 -26.94 43.59
CA ARG A 741 35.94 -25.88 42.98
C ARG A 741 35.09 -24.68 42.58
N GLU A 742 35.42 -23.54 43.19
CA GLU A 742 34.90 -22.21 42.87
C GLU A 742 35.42 -21.72 41.51
N GLY A 743 34.54 -21.06 40.75
CA GLY A 743 34.89 -19.98 39.84
C GLY A 743 35.14 -20.36 38.39
N GLU A 744 34.08 -20.41 37.58
CA GLU A 744 34.06 -20.06 36.16
C GLU A 744 32.60 -19.73 35.81
N THR A 745 32.31 -18.46 35.56
CA THR A 745 31.11 -18.02 34.84
C THR A 745 31.29 -18.50 33.39
N GLY A 746 30.66 -19.62 33.06
CA GLY A 746 30.48 -20.01 31.66
C GLY A 746 29.50 -19.03 31.06
N GLU A 747 29.99 -18.17 30.17
CA GLU A 747 29.16 -17.59 29.12
C GLU A 747 28.72 -18.79 28.27
N GLU A 748 27.43 -19.09 28.25
CA GLU A 748 26.85 -19.93 27.20
C GLU A 748 27.01 -19.13 25.90
N GLU A 749 28.04 -19.46 25.11
CA GLU A 749 28.15 -19.01 23.72
C GLU A 749 27.02 -19.70 22.94
N THR A 750 25.86 -19.05 22.85
CA THR A 750 24.88 -19.32 21.79
C THR A 750 25.54 -18.98 20.46
N SER A 751 25.45 -19.87 19.48
CA SER A 751 26.08 -19.64 18.16
C SER A 751 25.38 -18.50 17.41
N GLU A 752 26.09 -17.84 16.49
CA GLU A 752 25.52 -16.79 15.62
C GLU A 752 24.31 -17.33 14.79
N GLU A 753 24.32 -18.62 14.46
CA GLU A 753 23.21 -19.33 13.79
C GLU A 753 21.97 -19.43 14.71
N GLU A 754 22.12 -19.85 15.98
CA GLU A 754 21.01 -19.94 16.94
C GLU A 754 20.40 -18.57 17.29
N THR A 755 21.20 -17.49 17.24
CA THR A 755 20.67 -16.13 17.36
C THR A 755 19.91 -15.69 16.11
N SER A 756 20.41 -16.02 14.91
CA SER A 756 19.78 -15.64 13.64
C SER A 756 18.45 -16.36 13.37
N GLU A 757 18.28 -17.60 13.85
CA GLU A 757 17.02 -18.35 13.73
C GLU A 757 15.95 -17.85 14.71
N ARG A 758 16.34 -17.33 15.89
CA ARG A 758 15.41 -16.70 16.84
C ARG A 758 14.86 -15.37 16.33
N ASP A 759 15.63 -14.65 15.51
CA ASP A 759 15.21 -13.39 14.88
C ASP A 759 14.19 -13.61 13.76
N LEU A 760 14.16 -14.81 13.15
CA LEU A 760 13.21 -15.18 12.09
C LEU A 760 11.93 -15.85 12.61
N ALA A 761 11.81 -16.08 13.93
CA ALA A 761 10.57 -16.62 14.49
C ALA A 761 9.38 -15.71 14.13
N PRO A 762 8.20 -16.26 13.76
CA PRO A 762 7.06 -15.46 13.33
C PRO A 762 6.65 -14.33 14.29
N ALA A 763 6.70 -14.58 15.60
CA ALA A 763 6.44 -13.57 16.62
C ALA A 763 7.50 -12.45 16.66
N SER A 764 8.78 -12.78 16.41
CA SER A 764 9.88 -11.80 16.30
C SER A 764 9.69 -10.91 15.08
N LEU A 765 9.28 -11.49 13.94
CA LEU A 765 9.01 -10.75 12.71
C LEU A 765 7.73 -9.91 12.79
N LEU A 766 6.68 -10.39 13.49
CA LEU A 766 5.52 -9.56 13.83
C LEU A 766 5.94 -8.34 14.66
N ARG A 767 6.85 -8.53 15.62
CA ARG A 767 7.39 -7.41 16.39
C ARG A 767 8.21 -6.46 15.53
N SER A 768 9.04 -7.00 14.63
CA SER A 768 9.83 -6.21 13.69
C SER A 768 8.95 -5.32 12.82
N LEU A 769 7.82 -5.86 12.34
CA LEU A 769 6.81 -5.08 11.62
C LEU A 769 6.26 -3.91 12.46
N ALA A 770 5.92 -4.12 13.72
CA ALA A 770 5.46 -3.04 14.60
C ALA A 770 6.56 -1.98 14.80
N ASP A 771 7.81 -2.41 15.02
CA ASP A 771 8.94 -1.53 15.28
C ASP A 771 9.37 -0.73 14.02
N PHE A 772 8.98 -1.16 12.81
CA PHE A 772 9.11 -0.36 11.58
C PHE A 772 8.07 0.77 11.47
N GLY A 773 7.01 0.76 12.29
CA GLY A 773 6.01 1.81 12.33
C GLY A 773 6.53 3.10 12.97
N ASN A 774 6.05 4.25 12.52
CA ASN A 774 6.36 5.53 13.17
C ASN A 774 5.57 5.72 14.48
N ALA A 775 5.74 6.87 15.16
CA ALA A 775 5.04 7.18 16.41
C ALA A 775 3.50 7.14 16.29
N GLY A 776 2.97 7.32 15.08
CA GLY A 776 1.57 7.16 14.72
C GLY A 776 1.09 5.72 14.56
N ARG A 777 2.00 4.75 14.65
CA ARG A 777 1.84 3.33 14.30
C ARG A 777 1.49 3.10 12.82
N MET A 778 1.88 4.03 11.95
CA MET A 778 1.70 3.88 10.52
C MET A 778 2.82 3.03 9.93
N LEU A 779 2.48 1.87 9.34
CA LEU A 779 3.45 0.97 8.72
C LEU A 779 3.79 1.44 7.29
N PRO A 780 5.07 1.70 6.98
CA PRO A 780 5.47 2.26 5.69
C PRO A 780 5.58 1.19 4.59
N GLU A 781 5.65 1.65 3.34
CA GLU A 781 6.08 0.85 2.18
C GLU A 781 7.56 0.50 2.28
N GLN A 782 8.40 1.47 2.64
CA GLN A 782 9.85 1.32 2.67
C GLN A 782 10.46 1.89 3.95
N VAL A 783 11.52 1.23 4.44
CA VAL A 783 12.38 1.70 5.53
C VAL A 783 13.84 1.80 5.09
N TRP A 784 14.57 2.72 5.71
CA TRP A 784 15.93 3.05 5.34
C TRP A 784 16.93 1.96 5.72
N ASP A 785 17.93 1.72 4.85
CA ASP A 785 18.79 0.54 4.87
C ASP A 785 20.26 0.82 5.20
N ARG A 786 20.63 2.05 5.58
CA ARG A 786 22.04 2.48 5.75
C ARG A 786 22.31 3.18 7.07
N ASP A 787 23.51 2.95 7.61
CA ASP A 787 24.02 3.63 8.81
C ASP A 787 24.49 5.06 8.53
N ASP A 788 24.85 5.38 7.29
CA ASP A 788 25.41 6.68 6.94
C ASP A 788 24.32 7.75 6.96
N PRO A 789 24.47 8.83 7.76
CA PRO A 789 23.53 9.94 7.76
C PRO A 789 23.49 10.59 6.38
N THR A 790 22.28 10.80 5.86
CA THR A 790 22.07 11.50 4.59
C THR A 790 21.79 12.98 4.81
N ASP A 791 21.83 13.77 3.73
CA ASP A 791 21.40 15.18 3.79
C ASP A 791 19.93 15.33 4.25
N TYR A 792 19.14 14.25 4.24
CA TYR A 792 17.71 14.20 4.54
C TYR A 792 17.38 13.55 5.89
N GLY A 793 18.39 13.15 6.67
CA GLY A 793 18.18 12.69 8.05
C GLY A 793 17.48 11.32 8.18
N TRP A 794 17.48 10.48 7.14
CA TRP A 794 16.94 9.12 7.24
C TRP A 794 17.71 8.27 8.27
N GLU A 795 16.98 7.60 9.16
CA GLU A 795 17.54 6.68 10.15
C GLU A 795 17.32 5.23 9.76
N ARG A 796 18.32 4.37 9.98
CA ARG A 796 18.24 2.95 9.61
C ARG A 796 17.09 2.25 10.34
N GLY A 797 16.20 1.62 9.58
CA GLY A 797 15.00 0.96 10.11
C GLY A 797 13.79 1.89 10.26
N GLU A 798 13.89 3.18 9.95
CA GLU A 798 12.74 4.09 9.95
C GLU A 798 12.17 4.27 8.54
N GLY A 799 10.89 4.66 8.47
CA GLY A 799 10.17 4.92 7.22
C GLY A 799 10.86 5.95 6.33
N THR A 800 10.80 5.75 5.01
CA THR A 800 11.35 6.70 4.04
C THR A 800 10.30 7.69 3.51
N GLY A 801 10.60 8.43 2.44
CA GLY A 801 9.64 9.36 1.82
C GLY A 801 8.58 8.67 0.97
N SER A 802 8.61 7.34 0.88
CA SER A 802 7.64 6.51 0.16
C SER A 802 6.26 6.48 0.84
N ALA A 803 5.34 5.65 0.35
CA ALA A 803 3.98 5.59 0.85
C ALA A 803 3.93 5.16 2.33
N THR A 804 3.29 5.97 3.19
CA THR A 804 2.97 5.60 4.57
C THR A 804 1.61 6.21 4.96
N PRO A 805 0.68 5.46 5.57
CA PRO A 805 0.71 4.01 5.68
C PRO A 805 0.56 3.34 4.31
N LEU A 806 1.13 2.15 4.14
CA LEU A 806 0.77 1.26 3.03
C LEU A 806 -0.32 0.30 3.51
N SER A 807 -1.47 0.24 2.83
CA SER A 807 -2.57 -0.65 3.22
C SER A 807 -2.15 -2.12 3.22
N TRP A 808 -1.28 -2.51 2.29
CA TRP A 808 -0.66 -3.83 2.27
C TRP A 808 0.18 -4.11 3.53
N SER A 809 1.05 -3.20 3.97
CA SER A 809 1.80 -3.37 5.24
C SER A 809 0.88 -3.51 6.44
N MET A 810 -0.18 -2.72 6.50
CA MET A 810 -1.20 -2.82 7.56
C MET A 810 -1.93 -4.17 7.53
N ALA A 811 -2.31 -4.63 6.34
CA ALA A 811 -2.97 -5.93 6.17
C ALA A 811 -2.05 -7.10 6.54
N GLN A 812 -0.77 -7.03 6.16
CA GLN A 812 0.23 -8.04 6.48
C GLN A 812 0.39 -8.21 7.99
N PHE A 813 0.42 -7.11 8.74
CA PHE A 813 0.50 -7.15 10.21
C PHE A 813 -0.71 -7.84 10.84
N VAL A 814 -1.93 -7.42 10.45
CA VAL A 814 -3.18 -8.00 10.95
C VAL A 814 -3.25 -9.49 10.64
N ARG A 815 -2.94 -9.88 9.40
CA ARG A 815 -3.02 -11.26 8.95
C ARG A 815 -2.00 -12.16 9.63
N LEU A 816 -0.74 -11.72 9.73
CA LEU A 816 0.31 -12.47 10.42
C LEU A 816 -0.04 -12.71 11.89
N ALA A 817 -0.62 -11.72 12.57
CA ALA A 817 -1.06 -11.87 13.95
C ALA A 817 -2.06 -13.02 14.11
N HIS A 818 -3.04 -13.14 13.21
CA HIS A 818 -3.96 -14.29 13.20
C HIS A 818 -3.28 -15.60 12.78
N GLY A 819 -2.31 -15.53 11.85
CA GLY A 819 -1.49 -16.67 11.44
C GLY A 819 -0.71 -17.30 12.60
N ILE A 820 -0.11 -16.47 13.45
CA ILE A 820 0.64 -16.92 14.63
C ILE A 820 -0.25 -17.68 15.61
N ASP A 821 -1.45 -17.17 15.87
CA ASP A 821 -2.44 -17.83 16.73
C ASP A 821 -2.92 -19.17 16.16
N ALA A 822 -3.14 -19.21 14.86
CA ALA A 822 -3.56 -20.41 14.16
C ALA A 822 -2.44 -21.44 14.02
N GLY A 823 -1.17 -21.01 14.10
CA GLY A 823 0.02 -21.81 13.84
C GLY A 823 0.25 -22.11 12.35
N ASP A 824 -0.45 -21.42 11.45
CA ASP A 824 -0.41 -21.59 9.99
C ASP A 824 -0.98 -20.31 9.32
N PRO A 825 -0.57 -19.91 8.11
CA PRO A 825 -1.12 -18.72 7.44
C PRO A 825 -2.64 -18.82 7.22
N VAL A 826 -3.39 -17.93 7.89
CA VAL A 826 -4.86 -18.01 7.95
C VAL A 826 -5.55 -17.74 6.63
N GLU A 827 -4.90 -17.10 5.67
CA GLU A 827 -5.42 -16.78 4.35
C GLU A 827 -5.10 -17.82 3.28
N THR A 828 -4.32 -18.86 3.58
CA THR A 828 -4.06 -19.92 2.60
C THR A 828 -5.40 -20.47 2.08
N PRO A 829 -5.67 -20.42 0.76
CA PRO A 829 -6.96 -20.82 0.22
C PRO A 829 -7.16 -22.32 0.40
N ARG A 830 -8.10 -22.72 1.27
CA ARG A 830 -8.34 -24.13 1.60
C ARG A 830 -8.57 -25.02 0.37
N ALA A 831 -9.25 -24.53 -0.67
CA ALA A 831 -9.45 -25.29 -1.91
C ALA A 831 -8.13 -25.67 -2.61
N VAL A 832 -7.11 -24.82 -2.48
CA VAL A 832 -5.77 -25.02 -3.05
C VAL A 832 -4.96 -25.94 -2.15
N ALA A 833 -4.86 -25.61 -0.85
CA ALA A 833 -4.14 -26.42 0.12
C ALA A 833 -4.65 -27.86 0.17
N ASP A 834 -5.97 -28.08 0.28
CA ASP A 834 -6.56 -29.42 0.33
C ASP A 834 -6.32 -30.21 -0.99
N ARG A 835 -6.20 -29.52 -2.13
CA ARG A 835 -5.92 -30.16 -3.44
C ARG A 835 -4.46 -30.63 -3.54
N TYR A 836 -3.52 -29.93 -2.92
CA TYR A 836 -2.09 -30.18 -3.06
C TYR A 836 -1.39 -30.72 -1.80
N ALA A 837 -2.09 -30.85 -0.67
CA ALA A 837 -1.56 -31.33 0.61
C ALA A 837 -0.85 -32.71 0.54
N GLY A 838 -1.26 -33.58 -0.39
CA GLY A 838 -0.64 -34.90 -0.62
C GLY A 838 0.28 -34.96 -1.85
N GLY A 839 0.66 -33.81 -2.40
CA GLY A 839 1.18 -33.68 -3.76
C GLY A 839 0.05 -33.52 -4.80
N PRO A 840 0.38 -33.44 -6.10
CA PRO A 840 -0.62 -33.24 -7.14
C PRO A 840 -1.59 -34.42 -7.22
N PRO A 841 -2.88 -34.19 -7.54
CA PRO A 841 -3.85 -35.26 -7.73
C PRO A 841 -3.39 -36.30 -8.75
N SER A 842 -3.91 -37.53 -8.63
CA SER A 842 -3.67 -38.59 -9.62
C SER A 842 -4.09 -38.12 -11.01
N ARG A 843 -3.37 -38.54 -12.06
CA ARG A 843 -3.66 -38.10 -13.43
C ARG A 843 -4.15 -39.25 -14.29
N PRO A 844 -5.22 -39.05 -15.06
CA PRO A 844 -5.52 -39.96 -16.16
C PRO A 844 -4.40 -39.89 -17.21
N ALA A 845 -4.20 -40.98 -17.95
CA ALA A 845 -3.38 -40.96 -19.14
C ALA A 845 -4.02 -40.00 -20.17
N LEU A 846 -3.22 -39.12 -20.77
CA LEU A 846 -3.67 -38.23 -21.84
C LEU A 846 -2.54 -38.10 -22.87
N SER A 847 -2.86 -38.42 -24.13
CA SER A 847 -1.98 -38.21 -25.28
C SER A 847 -2.77 -37.45 -26.33
N VAL A 848 -2.31 -36.25 -26.70
CA VAL A 848 -2.98 -35.39 -27.67
C VAL A 848 -2.10 -35.17 -28.89
N SER A 849 -2.68 -35.30 -30.07
CA SER A 849 -2.09 -34.87 -31.33
C SER A 849 -2.62 -33.49 -31.65
N PHE A 850 -1.78 -32.47 -31.46
CA PHE A 850 -2.05 -31.11 -31.94
C PHE A 850 -1.64 -30.97 -33.41
N PRO A 851 -2.23 -30.01 -34.15
CA PRO A 851 -1.73 -29.62 -35.46
C PRO A 851 -0.36 -28.95 -35.36
N ASP A 852 0.28 -28.68 -36.50
CA ASP A 852 1.49 -27.87 -36.55
C ASP A 852 1.27 -26.48 -35.93
N ALA A 853 2.32 -25.89 -35.37
CA ALA A 853 2.27 -24.56 -34.72
C ALA A 853 1.75 -23.45 -35.64
N THR A 854 1.88 -23.63 -36.97
CA THR A 854 1.27 -22.76 -37.97
C THR A 854 0.44 -23.58 -38.95
N VAL A 855 -0.80 -23.17 -39.19
CA VAL A 855 -1.72 -23.81 -40.14
C VAL A 855 -2.20 -22.83 -41.21
N GLY A 856 -2.32 -23.32 -42.45
CA GLY A 856 -2.82 -22.54 -43.59
C GLY A 856 -4.34 -22.65 -43.81
N GLU A 857 -5.01 -23.57 -43.11
CA GLU A 857 -6.46 -23.76 -43.15
C GLU A 857 -7.05 -23.45 -41.77
N ASP A 858 -8.27 -22.90 -41.75
CA ASP A 858 -8.99 -22.57 -40.51
C ASP A 858 -9.52 -23.83 -39.81
N ALA A 859 -9.87 -24.86 -40.58
CA ALA A 859 -10.36 -26.13 -40.07
C ALA A 859 -9.20 -27.05 -39.62
N ILE A 860 -9.15 -27.34 -38.32
CA ILE A 860 -8.19 -28.27 -37.73
C ILE A 860 -8.91 -29.45 -37.04
N GLU A 861 -8.17 -30.54 -36.81
CA GLU A 861 -8.63 -31.66 -35.98
C GLU A 861 -7.72 -31.77 -34.75
N VAL A 862 -8.33 -31.86 -33.57
CA VAL A 862 -7.65 -32.21 -32.32
C VAL A 862 -8.13 -33.59 -31.90
N ALA A 863 -7.20 -34.53 -31.79
CA ALA A 863 -7.49 -35.92 -31.47
C ALA A 863 -6.49 -36.49 -30.47
N GLY A 864 -6.88 -37.56 -29.77
CA GLY A 864 -6.02 -38.15 -28.77
C GLY A 864 -6.59 -39.40 -28.14
N GLU A 865 -5.86 -39.91 -27.14
CA GLU A 865 -6.22 -41.05 -26.32
C GLU A 865 -6.19 -40.67 -24.84
N THR A 866 -7.12 -41.21 -24.07
CA THR A 866 -7.19 -41.05 -22.61
C THR A 866 -7.91 -42.23 -21.94
N ASP A 867 -7.61 -42.47 -20.66
CA ASP A 867 -8.37 -43.37 -19.79
C ASP A 867 -9.36 -42.62 -18.87
N ALA A 868 -9.46 -41.30 -19.00
CA ALA A 868 -10.46 -40.48 -18.34
C ALA A 868 -11.88 -40.73 -18.87
N ASP A 869 -12.88 -40.37 -18.06
CA ASP A 869 -14.29 -40.48 -18.45
C ASP A 869 -14.80 -39.28 -19.26
N ARG A 870 -14.11 -38.13 -19.17
CA ARG A 870 -14.46 -36.90 -19.89
C ARG A 870 -13.23 -36.25 -20.51
N VAL A 871 -13.45 -35.60 -21.65
CA VAL A 871 -12.49 -34.73 -22.34
C VAL A 871 -13.19 -33.43 -22.69
N VAL A 872 -12.52 -32.33 -22.41
CA VAL A 872 -12.90 -30.96 -22.75
C VAL A 872 -11.80 -30.39 -23.65
N VAL A 873 -12.18 -29.90 -24.82
CA VAL A 873 -11.28 -29.19 -25.74
C VAL A 873 -11.71 -27.73 -25.78
N ARG A 874 -10.77 -26.80 -25.62
CA ARG A 874 -10.98 -25.37 -25.70
C ARG A 874 -10.06 -24.75 -26.73
N ALA A 875 -10.61 -23.85 -27.53
CA ALA A 875 -9.88 -23.06 -28.52
C ALA A 875 -10.49 -21.65 -28.56
N GLY A 876 -9.72 -20.65 -28.14
CA GLY A 876 -10.20 -19.28 -28.00
C GLY A 876 -11.35 -19.18 -26.98
N GLY A 877 -12.51 -18.68 -27.41
CA GLY A 877 -13.71 -18.56 -26.57
C GLY A 877 -14.63 -19.78 -26.58
N GLU A 878 -14.34 -20.79 -27.39
CA GLU A 878 -15.24 -21.93 -27.63
C GLU A 878 -14.74 -23.20 -26.91
N THR A 879 -15.69 -24.01 -26.43
CA THR A 879 -15.44 -25.24 -25.69
C THR A 879 -16.27 -26.39 -26.25
N TRP A 880 -15.64 -27.57 -26.36
CA TRP A 880 -16.23 -28.79 -26.91
C TRP A 880 -15.99 -29.98 -25.98
N GLU A 881 -16.94 -30.91 -25.94
CA GLU A 881 -16.81 -32.19 -25.23
C GLU A 881 -16.92 -33.36 -26.21
N PRO A 882 -15.81 -33.80 -26.81
CA PRO A 882 -15.84 -34.96 -27.70
C PRO A 882 -16.18 -36.24 -26.94
N ALA A 883 -17.01 -37.09 -27.56
CA ALA A 883 -17.29 -38.41 -27.02
C ALA A 883 -16.05 -39.32 -27.11
N ILE A 884 -15.69 -39.93 -25.98
CA ILE A 884 -14.60 -40.92 -25.91
C ILE A 884 -15.13 -42.28 -26.36
N ARG A 885 -14.42 -42.93 -27.29
CA ARG A 885 -14.76 -44.27 -27.79
C ARG A 885 -13.52 -45.14 -27.81
N ASP A 886 -13.57 -46.24 -27.05
CA ASP A 886 -12.44 -47.17 -26.89
C ASP A 886 -11.14 -46.43 -26.49
N GLY A 887 -11.26 -45.43 -25.62
CA GLY A 887 -10.16 -44.59 -25.15
C GLY A 887 -9.76 -43.45 -26.09
N ALA A 888 -10.30 -43.36 -27.30
CA ALA A 888 -9.95 -42.31 -28.28
C ALA A 888 -11.00 -41.20 -28.36
N PHE A 889 -10.55 -39.97 -28.62
CA PHE A 889 -11.41 -38.81 -28.90
C PHE A 889 -10.91 -38.04 -30.14
N SER A 890 -11.81 -37.31 -30.78
CA SER A 890 -11.51 -36.37 -31.86
C SER A 890 -12.59 -35.29 -31.94
N VAL A 891 -12.17 -34.06 -32.24
CA VAL A 891 -13.04 -32.92 -32.51
C VAL A 891 -12.47 -32.09 -33.66
N GLY A 892 -13.34 -31.66 -34.57
CA GLY A 892 -13.01 -30.67 -35.61
C GLY A 892 -13.32 -29.27 -35.12
N LEU A 893 -12.37 -28.35 -35.29
CA LEU A 893 -12.43 -26.96 -34.81
C LEU A 893 -12.22 -26.01 -35.99
N SER A 894 -12.71 -24.77 -35.86
CA SER A 894 -12.43 -23.69 -36.80
C SER A 894 -11.70 -22.56 -36.07
N LEU A 895 -10.50 -22.22 -36.52
CA LEU A 895 -9.67 -21.17 -35.93
C LEU A 895 -9.99 -19.80 -36.53
N SER A 896 -9.90 -18.78 -35.68
CA SER A 896 -9.83 -17.38 -36.14
C SER A 896 -8.39 -17.04 -36.53
N ARG A 897 -8.22 -16.11 -37.49
CA ARG A 897 -6.88 -15.68 -37.94
C ARG A 897 -6.09 -15.15 -36.74
N GLY A 898 -4.83 -15.56 -36.64
CA GLY A 898 -3.93 -15.20 -35.54
C GLY A 898 -3.62 -16.39 -34.63
N ARG A 899 -3.04 -16.09 -33.46
CA ARG A 899 -2.68 -17.09 -32.45
C ARG A 899 -3.92 -17.54 -31.68
N THR A 900 -4.08 -18.84 -31.50
CA THR A 900 -5.08 -19.47 -30.64
C THR A 900 -4.41 -20.52 -29.77
N THR A 901 -4.61 -20.44 -28.46
CA THR A 901 -4.21 -21.49 -27.54
C THR A 901 -5.25 -22.61 -27.53
N LEU A 902 -4.82 -23.81 -27.85
CA LEU A 902 -5.61 -25.04 -27.73
C LEU A 902 -5.34 -25.66 -26.37
N THR A 903 -6.40 -25.96 -25.62
CA THR A 903 -6.32 -26.64 -24.32
C THR A 903 -7.20 -27.88 -24.35
N VAL A 904 -6.62 -29.04 -24.03
CA VAL A 904 -7.34 -30.30 -23.88
C VAL A 904 -7.21 -30.75 -22.44
N ALA A 905 -8.33 -30.77 -21.71
CA ALA A 905 -8.43 -31.26 -20.35
C ALA A 905 -9.16 -32.60 -20.32
N ALA A 906 -8.62 -33.57 -19.60
CA ALA A 906 -9.22 -34.87 -19.39
C ALA A 906 -9.35 -35.16 -17.89
N GLY A 907 -10.44 -35.76 -17.46
CA GLY A 907 -10.62 -36.11 -16.05
C GLY A 907 -11.79 -37.02 -15.75
N SER A 908 -11.78 -37.55 -14.53
CA SER A 908 -12.79 -38.46 -14.01
C SER A 908 -13.50 -37.81 -12.83
N LEU A 909 -14.53 -37.03 -13.13
CA LEU A 909 -15.41 -36.45 -12.12
C LEU A 909 -16.27 -37.56 -11.51
N ALA A 910 -16.06 -37.86 -10.22
CA ALA A 910 -16.98 -38.73 -9.50
C ALA A 910 -18.40 -38.13 -9.56
N ALA A 911 -19.40 -39.01 -9.66
CA ALA A 911 -20.80 -38.59 -9.55
C ALA A 911 -21.02 -37.95 -8.18
N ALA A 912 -21.78 -36.85 -8.12
CA ALA A 912 -22.22 -36.28 -6.86
C ALA A 912 -22.96 -37.37 -6.07
N ASP A 913 -22.58 -37.59 -4.82
CA ASP A 913 -23.35 -38.49 -3.95
C ASP A 913 -24.71 -37.83 -3.71
N ASP A 914 -25.76 -38.37 -4.33
CA ASP A 914 -27.15 -38.00 -4.04
C ASP A 914 -27.42 -38.30 -2.55
N GLY A 915 -27.26 -37.31 -1.69
CA GLY A 915 -27.34 -37.43 -0.23
C GLY A 915 -28.56 -38.23 0.22
N GLY A 916 -28.34 -39.49 0.61
CA GLY A 916 -29.29 -40.26 1.38
C GLY A 916 -29.26 -39.79 2.83
N GLU A 917 -30.40 -39.33 3.34
CA GLU A 917 -30.63 -39.11 4.78
C GLU A 917 -30.07 -40.30 5.58
N SER A 918 -28.95 -40.10 6.27
CA SER A 918 -28.45 -41.05 7.26
C SER A 918 -28.65 -40.44 8.64
N GLY A 919 -29.36 -41.21 9.46
CA GLY A 919 -30.06 -40.72 10.65
C GLY A 919 -29.14 -40.29 11.78
N ALA A 920 -29.67 -39.33 12.53
CA ALA A 920 -29.23 -38.97 13.88
C ALA A 920 -29.09 -40.20 14.78
N ASP A 921 -27.94 -40.31 15.45
CA ASP A 921 -27.81 -40.70 16.87
C ASP A 921 -26.32 -40.77 17.25
N GLY A 922 -25.86 -39.94 18.20
CA GLY A 922 -24.57 -40.16 18.88
C GLY A 922 -23.86 -38.93 19.45
N ASP A 923 -24.29 -38.51 20.64
CA ASP A 923 -23.74 -37.49 21.55
C ASP A 923 -22.22 -37.60 21.83
N GLY A 924 -21.52 -36.46 21.81
CA GLY A 924 -20.09 -36.32 22.15
C GLY A 924 -19.59 -34.89 21.94
N GLY A 925 -19.73 -34.04 22.97
CA GLY A 925 -19.39 -32.62 22.92
C GLY A 925 -17.88 -32.32 22.83
N GLY A 926 -17.53 -31.54 21.81
CA GLY A 926 -16.31 -30.74 21.65
C GLY A 926 -16.64 -29.67 20.60
N SER A 927 -16.51 -28.40 20.95
CA SER A 927 -16.86 -27.27 20.08
C SER A 927 -15.68 -26.93 19.18
N ASP A 928 -15.56 -27.64 18.06
CA ASP A 928 -14.85 -27.15 16.88
C ASP A 928 -15.89 -27.03 15.76
N GLY A 929 -15.90 -25.90 15.06
CA GLY A 929 -16.83 -25.56 13.97
C GLY A 929 -16.62 -26.38 12.68
N GLY A 930 -16.37 -27.68 12.78
CA GLY A 930 -16.19 -28.57 11.64
C GLY A 930 -17.53 -28.99 11.04
N GLY A 931 -18.11 -28.15 10.18
CA GLY A 931 -19.10 -28.60 9.22
C GLY A 931 -18.50 -29.65 8.28
N GLU A 932 -19.29 -30.63 7.81
CA GLU A 932 -18.81 -31.57 6.79
C GLU A 932 -18.37 -30.79 5.55
N THR A 933 -17.15 -31.04 5.05
CA THR A 933 -16.64 -30.43 3.80
C THR A 933 -17.67 -30.62 2.69
N PRO A 934 -18.18 -29.53 2.07
CA PRO A 934 -19.18 -29.62 1.01
C PRO A 934 -18.73 -30.52 -0.13
N ASP A 935 -19.67 -31.23 -0.75
CA ASP A 935 -19.37 -32.19 -1.84
C ASP A 935 -18.61 -31.51 -3.00
N TRP A 936 -19.02 -30.30 -3.39
CA TRP A 936 -18.36 -29.55 -4.46
C TRP A 936 -16.88 -29.24 -4.14
N LEU A 937 -16.56 -28.90 -2.88
CA LEU A 937 -15.20 -28.62 -2.45
C LEU A 937 -14.38 -29.91 -2.40
N ARG A 938 -14.95 -31.00 -1.86
CA ARG A 938 -14.32 -32.33 -1.86
C ARG A 938 -14.01 -32.81 -3.28
N ARG A 939 -14.93 -32.59 -4.22
CA ARG A 939 -14.72 -32.92 -5.64
C ARG A 939 -13.62 -32.04 -6.24
N ALA A 940 -13.57 -30.75 -5.92
CA ALA A 940 -12.52 -29.85 -6.38
C ALA A 940 -11.12 -30.29 -5.93
N THR A 941 -10.98 -30.90 -4.75
CA THR A 941 -9.67 -31.31 -4.22
C THR A 941 -9.25 -32.71 -4.68
N THR A 942 -10.20 -33.58 -5.03
CA THR A 942 -9.92 -35.00 -5.36
C THR A 942 -10.02 -35.35 -6.83
N THR A 943 -10.61 -34.49 -7.67
CA THR A 943 -10.82 -34.80 -9.09
C THR A 943 -9.49 -35.00 -9.83
N PRO A 944 -9.25 -36.19 -10.41
CA PRO A 944 -8.12 -36.46 -11.29
C PRO A 944 -8.23 -35.65 -12.58
N THR A 945 -7.17 -34.90 -12.93
CA THR A 945 -7.12 -34.12 -14.17
C THR A 945 -5.79 -34.32 -14.89
N ALA A 946 -5.84 -34.21 -16.21
CA ALA A 946 -4.66 -34.11 -17.07
C ALA A 946 -4.94 -33.06 -18.14
N VAL A 947 -3.95 -32.23 -18.46
CA VAL A 947 -4.06 -31.21 -19.49
C VAL A 947 -2.90 -31.31 -20.47
N ALA A 948 -3.22 -31.07 -21.74
CA ALA A 948 -2.26 -30.81 -22.79
C ALA A 948 -2.62 -29.49 -23.47
N ARG A 949 -1.62 -28.68 -23.82
CA ARG A 949 -1.80 -27.37 -24.44
C ARG A 949 -0.87 -27.19 -25.63
N SER A 950 -1.30 -26.38 -26.60
CA SER A 950 -0.46 -25.96 -27.73
C SER A 950 -0.97 -24.63 -28.29
N ASP A 951 -0.06 -23.72 -28.59
CA ASP A 951 -0.37 -22.53 -29.37
C ASP A 951 -0.34 -22.85 -30.87
N VAL A 952 -1.35 -22.37 -31.59
CA VAL A 952 -1.49 -22.56 -33.04
C VAL A 952 -1.79 -21.22 -33.69
N VAL A 953 -1.02 -20.86 -34.71
CA VAL A 953 -1.21 -19.65 -35.51
C VAL A 953 -1.90 -20.02 -36.82
N TYR A 954 -3.12 -19.51 -37.03
CA TYR A 954 -3.78 -19.61 -38.32
C TYR A 954 -3.39 -18.43 -39.23
N SER A 955 -2.68 -18.74 -40.32
CA SER A 955 -2.23 -17.78 -41.33
C SER A 955 -2.53 -18.32 -42.75
N PRO A 956 -3.60 -17.84 -43.42
CA PRO A 956 -4.03 -18.36 -44.73
C PRO A 956 -3.09 -18.03 -45.91
N ASP A 957 -1.99 -17.32 -45.67
CA ASP A 957 -1.10 -16.76 -46.70
C ASP A 957 0.32 -17.37 -46.71
N GLU A 958 0.57 -18.49 -46.01
CA GLU A 958 1.84 -19.28 -46.08
C GLU A 958 1.74 -20.58 -46.90
#